data_AF-A0A7L2VFB6-F1
#
_entry.id   AF-A0A7L2VFB6-F1
#
_cell.length_a   1.000
_cell.length_b   1.000
_cell.length_c   1.000
_cell.angle_alpha   90.00
_cell.angle_beta   90.00
_cell.angle_gamma   90.00
#
_symmetry.space_group_name_H-M   'P 1'
#
loop_
_entity.id
_entity.type
_entity.pdbx_description
1 polymer ?
#
loop_
_entity_poly.entity_id
_entity_poly.type
_entity_poly.pdbx_seq_one_letter_code
_entity_poly.pdbx_strand_id
1 'polypeptide(L)'
;EEALFATRIIRSATNEPTSKGSINRVVSNQPVVNNLGHQAVDYCRQHQQDLSFSPIKSCDRELYLLKRVQVAEEDLNTARDLIQQLTSKVSEKEKEIETKTVELKTQHEKELSRLGQENYVLQSKLRNMEELTKEKRWTHHTAGVPVTEEKLAQVRKEIENQEVIIQGYQQENERLYKQMKELQVQNKKNEERMFKENQCLMSELIAIREKIEKTNNIQSWIIQDSEPVRNKSFTELISELRAAEKEETKLQEEIRHLKQEKQALEVDLRQAKKERDLARVRIESTSDEKSYEFKVMEESYKQEITHLKRRLQWYAENQDLLDKDAARLKDAREEIEKLKLEVEKLRAEAGDQRVQQKKRLHDRAADARRIQDLERQIREMEGILKRRYPNSLPALIYAAAAAEKTNDLSAKTNTIDFLERRIKKLETELEGKDDEAKKSLRAMEQQFQKIKIQYEQRLVELEQLLAYKFMSESPKLNGDKASSAELEQELQNLKKTHQITVKNLQMEIENLKSQNSQLKLRSKKDNKDLEPTDSQMKQGNTKDRLLKLNEELVTKNREIQDLTKTVEKLQKERMMMLSDNNLRNKANNKENSTEILKKNTSATGKRHSSNSEPFQGIFKDDRIYQPHTFSDSDLSEVLQENAHLKEELERLSLEMNQQRVKSQATLAYSENNIRRIQEDAAEYIASLKASHQREMEKILCQHAREHSASKVAELNSRISTQEILIKHLQEQIGEQQRHQEALLVSQMREELLQKEVTKLLEELREAKESQSPEMKHFLSLEKKIKHIETRHAERDQEIQKAAWLSQPLREARQSLEAEKWRRLAQRKNQELERFRVELDSILDVLRELQKQGVVIPPPNASGFSMTDSCWKT
;
A
#
# COMPACT_ATOMS: atom_id res chain seq x y z
N GLU A 1 2.68 36.90 3.06
CA GLU A 1 3.89 36.67 3.86
C GLU A 1 4.46 35.31 3.46
N GLU A 2 5.46 35.32 2.58
CA GLU A 2 6.13 34.10 2.12
C GLU A 2 7.63 34.25 2.34
N ALA A 3 8.16 33.40 3.21
CA ALA A 3 9.58 33.27 3.46
C ALA A 3 10.23 32.41 2.38
N LEU A 4 11.21 33.03 1.73
CA LEU A 4 12.08 32.52 0.68
C LEU A 4 12.78 31.20 1.08
N PHE A 5 12.55 30.13 0.31
CA PHE A 5 13.48 29.01 0.21
C PHE A 5 14.23 29.08 -1.11
N ALA A 6 15.52 29.43 -1.01
CA ALA A 6 16.47 29.42 -2.11
C ALA A 6 16.97 27.99 -2.36
N THR A 7 16.57 27.39 -3.48
CA THR A 7 17.08 26.09 -3.93
C THR A 7 18.32 26.30 -4.79
N ARG A 8 19.49 26.10 -4.17
CA ARG A 8 20.79 26.05 -4.86
C ARG A 8 20.95 24.67 -5.52
N ILE A 9 20.90 24.65 -6.84
CA ILE A 9 21.18 23.50 -7.69
C ILE A 9 22.67 23.13 -7.56
N ILE A 10 22.96 21.92 -7.08
CA ILE A 10 24.28 21.29 -7.15
C ILE A 10 24.20 20.18 -8.20
N ARG A 11 24.90 20.36 -9.32
CA ARG A 11 25.23 19.29 -10.27
C ARG A 11 26.21 18.33 -9.59
N SER A 12 25.80 17.08 -9.42
CA SER A 12 26.68 15.96 -9.08
C SER A 12 27.42 15.49 -10.34
N ALA A 13 28.72 15.79 -10.41
CA ALA A 13 29.65 15.12 -11.31
C ALA A 13 30.21 13.87 -10.60
N THR A 14 30.07 12.74 -11.26
CA THR A 14 30.81 11.50 -11.06
C THR A 14 32.32 11.76 -11.08
N ASN A 15 33.03 11.36 -10.03
CA ASN A 15 34.45 10.99 -10.08
C ASN A 15 34.78 10.07 -8.91
N GLU A 16 35.37 8.92 -9.24
CA GLU A 16 35.93 7.92 -8.33
C GLU A 16 36.99 8.52 -7.38
N PRO A 17 37.13 8.02 -6.14
CA PRO A 17 38.28 8.34 -5.31
C PRO A 17 39.36 7.25 -5.43
N THR A 18 40.47 7.60 -6.05
CA THR A 18 41.76 6.96 -5.78
C THR A 18 42.26 7.45 -4.42
N SER A 19 42.33 6.52 -3.47
CA SER A 19 42.86 6.73 -2.12
C SER A 19 44.37 6.99 -2.17
N LYS A 20 44.78 8.24 -1.93
CA LYS A 20 46.08 8.56 -1.33
C LYS A 20 45.83 9.26 0.01
N GLY A 21 46.10 8.55 1.10
CA GLY A 21 46.00 9.08 2.45
C GLY A 21 47.03 10.18 2.69
N SER A 22 46.55 11.35 3.09
CA SER A 22 47.36 12.31 3.84
C SER A 22 46.78 12.40 5.25
N ILE A 23 47.59 11.96 6.21
CA ILE A 23 47.32 12.07 7.64
C ILE A 23 47.50 13.54 8.01
N ASN A 24 46.40 14.31 8.03
CA ASN A 24 46.38 15.60 8.70
C ASN A 24 45.90 15.40 10.14
N ARG A 25 46.90 15.27 11.02
CA ARG A 25 46.77 15.38 12.47
C ARG A 25 46.30 16.81 12.80
N VAL A 26 45.01 16.95 13.10
CA VAL A 26 44.48 18.14 13.77
C VAL A 26 45.07 18.16 15.19
N VAL A 27 46.14 18.94 15.38
CA VAL A 27 46.54 19.38 16.72
C VAL A 27 45.84 20.70 16.96
N SER A 28 44.93 20.67 17.94
CA SER A 28 44.38 21.84 18.61
C SER A 28 45.52 22.70 19.15
N ASN A 29 45.77 23.85 18.52
CA ASN A 29 46.61 24.91 19.07
C ASN A 29 45.72 25.89 19.83
N GLN A 30 45.49 25.60 21.11
CA GLN A 30 45.21 26.63 22.12
C GLN A 30 46.42 26.68 23.06
N PRO A 31 46.88 27.89 23.44
CA PRO A 31 48.25 28.09 23.89
C PRO A 31 48.39 27.70 25.36
N VAL A 32 49.21 26.69 25.62
CA VAL A 32 49.75 26.43 26.96
C VAL A 32 51.27 26.55 26.87
N VAL A 33 51.75 27.76 26.64
CA VAL A 33 53.12 28.19 26.97
C VAL A 33 53.02 29.57 27.63
N ASN A 34 52.32 29.62 28.76
CA ASN A 34 52.67 30.59 29.80
C ASN A 34 53.74 29.91 30.67
N ASN A 35 54.81 30.65 30.94
CA ASN A 35 55.99 30.26 31.74
C ASN A 35 57.15 29.61 30.97
N LEU A 36 57.69 30.31 29.97
CA LEU A 36 59.15 30.32 29.75
C LEU A 36 59.63 31.59 29.01
N GLY A 37 58.86 32.67 29.07
CA GLY A 37 59.18 33.97 28.46
C GLY A 37 59.95 34.94 29.37
N HIS A 38 60.19 34.57 30.63
CA HIS A 38 60.80 35.46 31.63
C HIS A 38 62.19 35.02 32.14
N GLN A 39 62.80 33.98 31.57
CA GLN A 39 64.13 33.54 32.01
C GLN A 39 65.25 33.73 30.98
N ALA A 40 64.91 34.09 29.74
CA ALA A 40 65.90 34.36 28.68
C ALA A 40 66.25 35.85 28.53
N VAL A 41 65.48 36.76 29.12
CA VAL A 41 65.66 38.22 28.98
C VAL A 41 66.51 38.82 30.11
N ASP A 42 66.70 38.10 31.22
CA ASP A 42 67.48 38.58 32.38
C ASP A 42 68.94 38.13 32.40
N TYR A 43 69.37 37.20 31.54
CA TYR A 43 70.79 36.83 31.43
C TYR A 43 71.62 37.77 30.52
N CYS A 44 70.97 38.59 29.69
CA CYS A 44 71.65 39.49 28.75
C CYS A 44 71.83 40.93 29.25
N ARG A 45 71.32 41.28 30.44
CA ARG A 45 71.36 42.66 30.96
C ARG A 45 72.40 42.91 32.06
N GLN A 46 73.23 41.92 32.42
CA GLN A 46 74.21 42.03 33.51
C GLN A 46 75.70 41.89 33.12
N HIS A 47 76.03 41.84 31.83
CA HIS A 47 77.42 41.80 31.36
C HIS A 47 77.74 42.88 30.32
N GLN A 48 77.31 44.11 30.59
CA GLN A 48 77.65 45.28 29.78
C GLN A 48 78.44 46.35 30.54
N GLN A 49 78.91 46.02 31.74
CA GLN A 49 79.93 46.79 32.44
C GLN A 49 81.02 45.83 32.89
N ASP A 50 82.25 46.23 32.57
CA ASP A 50 83.51 45.56 32.82
C ASP A 50 83.79 44.33 31.95
N LEU A 51 84.66 44.49 30.96
CA LEU A 51 86.02 43.94 31.06
C LEU A 51 86.84 44.28 29.81
N SER A 52 87.90 45.05 30.08
CA SER A 52 89.13 45.11 29.32
C SER A 52 89.63 43.73 28.87
N PHE A 53 90.11 43.67 27.64
CA PHE A 53 90.77 42.53 27.00
C PHE A 53 91.73 41.76 27.92
N SER A 54 91.43 40.48 28.12
CA SER A 54 92.43 39.45 28.48
C SER A 54 92.14 38.17 27.67
N PRO A 55 93.11 37.60 26.95
CA PRO A 55 92.88 36.49 26.00
C PRO A 55 92.37 35.18 26.64
N ILE A 56 92.50 35.04 27.95
CA ILE A 56 92.28 33.77 28.65
C ILE A 56 90.78 33.48 28.86
N LYS A 57 89.92 34.51 28.99
CA LYS A 57 88.47 34.33 29.23
C LYS A 57 87.64 34.11 27.95
N SER A 58 88.20 34.41 26.78
CA SER A 58 87.55 34.18 25.47
C SER A 58 87.50 32.69 25.15
N CYS A 59 88.59 31.97 25.42
CA CYS A 59 88.71 30.55 25.16
C CYS A 59 87.71 29.71 25.96
N ASP A 60 87.46 30.02 27.24
CA ASP A 60 86.52 29.25 28.07
C ASP A 60 85.06 29.38 27.59
N ARG A 61 84.67 30.57 27.11
CA ARG A 61 83.34 30.80 26.53
C ARG A 61 83.16 30.07 25.21
N GLU A 62 84.18 30.09 24.36
CA GLU A 62 84.18 29.34 23.10
C GLU A 62 84.14 27.84 23.33
N LEU A 63 84.90 27.32 24.31
CA LEU A 63 84.90 25.90 24.68
C LEU A 63 83.52 25.45 25.20
N TYR A 64 82.86 26.29 26.00
CA TYR A 64 81.51 26.02 26.50
C TYR A 64 80.46 26.00 25.38
N LEU A 65 80.54 26.95 24.43
CA LEU A 65 79.65 26.98 23.27
C LEU A 65 79.91 25.79 22.34
N LEU A 66 81.16 25.42 22.12
CA LEU A 66 81.54 24.24 21.32
C LEU A 66 80.96 22.96 21.93
N LYS A 67 81.05 22.81 23.26
CA LYS A 67 80.48 21.66 23.97
C LYS A 67 78.96 21.60 23.86
N ARG A 68 78.27 22.74 23.85
CA ARG A 68 76.81 22.80 23.63
C ARG A 68 76.42 22.47 22.19
N VAL A 69 77.21 22.90 21.20
CA VAL A 69 77.00 22.54 19.80
C VAL A 69 77.19 21.04 19.61
N GLN A 70 78.23 20.47 20.22
CA GLN A 70 78.51 19.03 20.14
C GLN A 70 77.37 18.20 20.77
N VAL A 71 76.86 18.60 21.94
CA VAL A 71 75.68 17.95 22.55
C VAL A 71 74.44 18.10 21.67
N ALA A 72 74.22 19.28 21.07
CA ALA A 72 73.09 19.48 20.16
C ALA A 72 73.22 18.65 18.86
N GLU A 73 74.43 18.43 18.36
CA GLU A 73 74.69 17.55 17.21
C GLU A 73 74.46 16.07 17.56
N GLU A 74 74.87 15.63 18.75
CA GLU A 74 74.60 14.29 19.26
C GLU A 74 73.08 14.06 19.45
N ASP A 75 72.37 15.02 20.03
CA ASP A 75 70.92 14.99 20.18
C ASP A 75 70.20 14.97 18.82
N LEU A 76 70.73 15.70 17.83
CA LEU A 76 70.16 15.73 16.48
C LEU A 76 70.42 14.40 15.74
N ASN A 77 71.59 13.80 15.92
CA ASN A 77 71.92 12.49 15.33
C ASN A 77 71.09 11.37 15.97
N THR A 78 70.92 11.36 17.29
CA THR A 78 70.03 10.38 17.95
C THR A 78 68.56 10.56 17.53
N ALA A 79 68.09 11.80 17.31
CA ALA A 79 66.77 12.06 16.76
C ALA A 79 66.65 11.56 15.30
N ARG A 80 67.68 11.72 14.47
CA ARG A 80 67.71 11.18 13.09
C ARG A 80 67.64 9.66 13.08
N ASP A 81 68.41 8.99 13.94
CA ASP A 81 68.40 7.53 14.06
C ASP A 81 67.03 7.02 14.50
N LEU A 82 66.39 7.70 15.46
CA LEU A 82 65.04 7.37 15.91
C LEU A 82 64.00 7.56 14.80
N ILE A 83 64.10 8.65 14.03
CA ILE A 83 63.22 8.89 12.87
C ILE A 83 63.42 7.80 11.81
N GLN A 84 64.66 7.38 11.56
CA GLN A 84 64.95 6.31 10.60
C GLN A 84 64.37 4.97 11.06
N GLN A 85 64.48 4.63 12.35
CA GLN A 85 63.87 3.43 12.93
C GLN A 85 62.33 3.47 12.93
N LEU A 86 61.73 4.64 13.16
CA LEU A 86 60.28 4.81 13.06
C LEU A 86 59.81 4.68 11.61
N THR A 87 60.56 5.23 10.67
CA THR A 87 60.26 5.17 9.23
C THR A 87 60.32 3.72 8.72
N SER A 88 61.31 2.93 9.14
CA SER A 88 61.38 1.51 8.78
C SER A 88 60.22 0.71 9.36
N LYS A 89 59.87 0.92 10.64
CA LYS A 89 58.71 0.26 11.27
C LYS A 89 57.38 0.64 10.62
N VAL A 90 57.20 1.91 10.23
CA VAL A 90 56.00 2.35 9.51
C VAL A 90 55.94 1.67 8.14
N SER A 91 57.05 1.62 7.41
CA SER A 91 57.10 0.93 6.10
C SER A 91 56.80 -0.57 6.20
N GLU A 92 57.30 -1.25 7.24
CA GLU A 92 56.96 -2.66 7.50
C GLU A 92 55.47 -2.85 7.80
N LYS A 93 54.88 -1.95 8.61
CA LYS A 93 53.45 -1.98 8.93
C LYS A 93 52.56 -1.67 7.73
N GLU A 94 52.98 -0.75 6.87
CA GLU A 94 52.28 -0.46 5.61
C GLU A 94 52.28 -1.69 4.70
N LYS A 95 53.41 -2.38 4.55
CA LYS A 95 53.50 -3.63 3.78
C LYS A 95 52.61 -4.73 4.37
N GLU A 96 52.58 -4.88 5.70
CA GLU A 96 51.72 -5.86 6.38
C GLU A 96 50.23 -5.57 6.18
N ILE A 97 49.82 -4.30 6.18
CA ILE A 97 48.44 -3.90 5.90
C ILE A 97 48.12 -4.16 4.43
N GLU A 98 49.04 -3.84 3.52
CA GLU A 98 48.85 -4.05 2.09
C GLU A 98 48.68 -5.54 1.76
N THR A 99 49.51 -6.43 2.32
CA THR A 99 49.34 -7.88 2.14
C THR A 99 47.99 -8.37 2.66
N LYS A 100 47.57 -7.94 3.86
CA LYS A 100 46.25 -8.28 4.42
C LYS A 100 45.09 -7.79 3.56
N THR A 101 45.20 -6.60 2.98
CA THR A 101 44.16 -6.08 2.07
C THR A 101 44.09 -6.87 0.77
N VAL A 102 45.22 -7.31 0.22
CA VAL A 102 45.27 -8.17 -0.97
C VAL A 102 44.69 -9.55 -0.64
N GLU A 103 45.06 -10.15 0.49
CA GLU A 103 44.52 -11.44 0.93
C GLU A 103 42.98 -11.38 1.08
N LEU A 104 42.43 -10.36 1.75
CA LEU A 104 40.98 -10.18 1.87
C LEU A 104 40.30 -10.01 0.50
N LYS A 105 40.89 -9.24 -0.42
CA LYS A 105 40.37 -9.10 -1.79
C LYS A 105 40.32 -10.44 -2.51
N THR A 106 41.39 -11.24 -2.42
CA THR A 106 41.41 -12.57 -3.06
C THR A 106 40.41 -13.55 -2.43
N GLN A 107 40.13 -13.43 -1.12
CA GLN A 107 39.08 -14.22 -0.46
C GLN A 107 37.69 -13.85 -0.97
N HIS A 108 37.38 -12.54 -1.06
CA HIS A 108 36.10 -12.08 -1.60
C HIS A 108 35.92 -12.48 -3.07
N GLU A 109 36.97 -12.42 -3.89
CA GLU A 109 36.91 -12.84 -5.29
C GLU A 109 36.62 -14.35 -5.44
N LYS A 110 37.19 -15.19 -4.56
CA LYS A 110 36.89 -16.63 -4.49
C LYS A 110 35.45 -16.88 -4.05
N GLU A 111 34.94 -16.14 -3.08
CA GLU A 111 33.55 -16.25 -2.63
C GLU A 111 32.56 -15.79 -3.71
N LEU A 112 32.86 -14.69 -4.41
CA LEU A 112 32.09 -14.22 -5.56
C LEU A 112 32.06 -15.26 -6.68
N SER A 113 33.20 -15.91 -6.95
CA SER A 113 33.27 -17.00 -7.94
C SER A 113 32.44 -18.21 -7.52
N ARG A 114 32.50 -18.60 -6.23
CA ARG A 114 31.69 -19.70 -5.67
C ARG A 114 30.19 -19.39 -5.75
N LEU A 115 29.79 -18.21 -5.29
CA LEU A 115 28.40 -17.76 -5.36
C LEU A 115 27.92 -17.63 -6.80
N GLY A 116 28.76 -17.19 -7.73
CA GLY A 116 28.47 -17.16 -9.16
C GLY A 116 28.19 -18.55 -9.73
N GLN A 117 28.99 -19.55 -9.36
CA GLN A 117 28.77 -20.95 -9.74
C GLN A 117 27.47 -21.50 -9.13
N GLU A 118 27.22 -21.25 -7.84
CA GLU A 118 25.98 -21.66 -7.17
C GLU A 118 24.74 -21.03 -7.82
N ASN A 119 24.80 -19.74 -8.17
CA ASN A 119 23.72 -19.02 -8.82
C ASN A 119 23.47 -19.58 -10.23
N TYR A 120 24.51 -19.91 -10.99
CA TYR A 120 24.37 -20.58 -12.29
C TYR A 120 23.71 -21.97 -12.17
N VAL A 121 24.06 -22.76 -11.16
CA VAL A 121 23.44 -24.07 -10.88
C VAL A 121 21.98 -23.91 -10.45
N LEU A 122 21.67 -22.91 -9.62
CA LEU A 122 20.29 -22.62 -9.20
C LEU A 122 19.44 -22.14 -10.37
N GLN A 123 19.98 -21.28 -11.25
CA GLN A 123 19.29 -20.83 -12.45
C GLN A 123 19.02 -21.98 -13.44
N SER A 124 19.96 -22.91 -13.61
CA SER A 124 19.72 -24.09 -14.46
C SER A 124 18.68 -25.05 -13.85
N LYS A 125 18.69 -25.25 -12.53
CA LYS A 125 17.63 -26.01 -11.83
C LYS A 125 16.27 -25.35 -11.94
N LEU A 126 16.21 -24.02 -11.82
CA LEU A 126 14.98 -23.24 -11.98
C LEU A 126 14.43 -23.40 -13.40
N ARG A 127 15.28 -23.23 -14.43
CA ARG A 127 14.89 -23.45 -15.83
C ARG A 127 14.36 -24.87 -16.06
N ASN A 128 15.02 -25.90 -15.53
CA ASN A 128 14.55 -27.28 -15.66
C ASN A 128 13.19 -27.51 -14.95
N MET A 129 12.96 -26.88 -13.79
CA MET A 129 11.67 -26.92 -13.10
C MET A 129 10.58 -26.15 -13.86
N GLU A 130 10.91 -25.01 -14.47
CA GLU A 130 10.03 -24.24 -15.34
C GLU A 130 9.66 -25.02 -16.61
N GLU A 131 10.60 -25.76 -17.19
CA GLU A 131 10.36 -26.64 -18.34
C GLU A 131 9.44 -27.81 -17.94
N LEU A 132 9.71 -28.50 -16.83
CA LEU A 132 8.85 -29.57 -16.31
C LEU A 132 7.43 -29.08 -15.97
N THR A 133 7.29 -27.85 -15.47
CA THR A 133 5.97 -27.26 -15.20
C THR A 133 5.24 -26.83 -16.47
N LYS A 134 5.96 -26.34 -17.49
CA LYS A 134 5.38 -26.07 -18.82
C LYS A 134 4.95 -27.36 -19.52
N GLU A 135 5.73 -28.43 -19.42
CA GLU A 135 5.43 -29.75 -20.00
C GLU A 135 4.20 -30.40 -19.34
N LYS A 136 4.06 -30.26 -18.00
CA LYS A 136 2.83 -30.61 -17.27
C LYS A 136 1.62 -29.74 -17.68
N ARG A 137 1.84 -28.46 -17.99
CA ARG A 137 0.77 -27.54 -18.42
C ARG A 137 0.28 -27.87 -19.84
N TRP A 138 1.16 -28.28 -20.76
CA TRP A 138 0.78 -28.71 -22.11
C TRP A 138 0.03 -30.04 -22.15
N THR A 139 0.39 -30.98 -21.29
CA THR A 139 -0.30 -32.27 -21.18
C THR A 139 -1.74 -32.13 -20.65
N HIS A 140 -2.03 -31.12 -19.83
CA HIS A 140 -3.40 -30.84 -19.35
C HIS A 140 -4.29 -30.03 -20.32
N HIS A 141 -3.72 -29.29 -21.28
CA HIS A 141 -4.50 -28.47 -22.22
C HIS A 141 -4.81 -29.12 -23.57
N THR A 142 -4.28 -30.32 -23.83
CA THR A 142 -4.48 -31.01 -25.12
C THR A 142 -5.69 -31.96 -25.12
N ALA A 143 -6.34 -32.17 -23.96
CA ALA A 143 -7.53 -33.01 -23.84
C ALA A 143 -8.81 -32.16 -23.85
N GLY A 144 -9.26 -31.79 -25.06
CA GLY A 144 -10.65 -31.36 -25.29
C GLY A 144 -10.79 -29.91 -25.74
N VAL A 145 -10.67 -29.68 -27.05
CA VAL A 145 -11.57 -28.88 -27.92
C VAL A 145 -10.94 -28.89 -29.32
N PRO A 146 -11.64 -29.32 -30.38
CA PRO A 146 -11.13 -29.17 -31.74
C PRO A 146 -11.13 -27.67 -32.10
N VAL A 147 -9.94 -27.11 -32.28
CA VAL A 147 -9.77 -25.71 -32.70
C VAL A 147 -10.26 -25.59 -34.14
N THR A 148 -11.30 -24.79 -34.36
CA THR A 148 -11.84 -24.48 -35.69
C THR A 148 -10.82 -23.70 -36.52
N GLU A 149 -10.77 -23.97 -37.82
CA GLU A 149 -9.79 -23.46 -38.78
C GLU A 149 -9.71 -21.93 -38.83
N GLU A 150 -10.83 -21.23 -38.57
CA GLU A 150 -10.87 -19.77 -38.45
C GLU A 150 -10.07 -19.23 -37.25
N LYS A 151 -10.08 -19.93 -36.11
CA LYS A 151 -9.28 -19.52 -34.93
C LYS A 151 -7.79 -19.71 -35.20
N LEU A 152 -7.41 -20.74 -35.96
CA LEU A 152 -6.04 -20.93 -36.41
C LEU A 152 -5.60 -19.83 -37.39
N ALA A 153 -6.46 -19.42 -38.32
CA ALA A 153 -6.17 -18.31 -39.22
C ALA A 153 -6.01 -16.98 -38.45
N GLN A 154 -6.84 -16.74 -37.44
CA GLN A 154 -6.75 -15.55 -36.60
C GLN A 154 -5.47 -15.52 -35.76
N VAL A 155 -5.06 -16.66 -35.20
CA VAL A 155 -3.78 -16.78 -34.47
C VAL A 155 -2.58 -16.59 -35.41
N ARG A 156 -2.63 -17.10 -36.64
CA ARG A 156 -1.56 -16.87 -37.64
C ARG A 156 -1.41 -15.39 -37.98
N LYS A 157 -2.52 -14.69 -38.22
CA LYS A 157 -2.52 -13.25 -38.48
C LYS A 157 -2.00 -12.45 -37.28
N GLU A 158 -2.34 -12.86 -36.07
CA GLU A 158 -1.82 -12.24 -34.85
C GLU A 158 -0.31 -12.48 -34.69
N ILE A 159 0.19 -13.67 -35.03
CA ILE A 159 1.63 -13.97 -35.05
C ILE A 159 2.35 -13.09 -36.08
N GLU A 160 1.82 -12.98 -37.30
CA GLU A 160 2.41 -12.11 -38.34
C GLU A 160 2.44 -10.64 -37.90
N ASN A 161 1.38 -10.15 -37.26
CA ASN A 161 1.35 -8.79 -36.71
C ASN A 161 2.39 -8.60 -35.60
N GLN A 162 2.53 -9.58 -34.69
CA GLN A 162 3.52 -9.55 -33.63
C GLN A 162 4.94 -9.62 -34.17
N GLU A 163 5.20 -10.39 -35.24
CA GLU A 163 6.49 -10.45 -35.92
C GLU A 163 6.87 -9.09 -36.53
N VAL A 164 5.92 -8.38 -37.16
CA VAL A 164 6.15 -7.02 -37.67
C VAL A 164 6.52 -6.05 -36.54
N ILE A 165 5.82 -6.13 -35.41
CA ILE A 165 6.11 -5.27 -34.24
C ILE A 165 7.49 -5.60 -33.66
N ILE A 166 7.83 -6.89 -33.52
CA ILE A 166 9.14 -7.33 -33.01
C ILE A 166 10.26 -6.86 -33.95
N GLN A 167 10.08 -6.94 -35.27
CA GLN A 167 11.04 -6.42 -36.23
C GLN A 167 11.22 -4.90 -36.10
N GLY A 168 10.14 -4.15 -35.89
CA GLY A 168 10.20 -2.71 -35.61
C GLY A 168 11.02 -2.39 -34.35
N TYR A 169 10.77 -3.10 -33.25
CA TYR A 169 11.56 -2.96 -32.02
C TYR A 169 13.03 -3.37 -32.22
N GLN A 170 13.30 -4.40 -33.01
CA GLN A 170 14.67 -4.83 -33.29
C GLN A 170 15.45 -3.74 -34.05
N GLN A 171 14.83 -3.13 -35.07
CA GLN A 171 15.44 -2.04 -35.83
C GLN A 171 15.70 -0.81 -34.96
N GLU A 172 14.74 -0.45 -34.10
CA GLU A 172 14.87 0.67 -33.18
C GLU A 172 15.96 0.40 -32.12
N ASN A 173 16.03 -0.82 -31.59
CA ASN A 173 17.10 -1.23 -30.69
C ASN A 173 18.47 -1.15 -31.38
N GLU A 174 18.60 -1.62 -32.62
CA GLU A 174 19.85 -1.48 -33.40
C GLU A 174 20.24 -0.01 -33.62
N ARG A 175 19.26 0.87 -33.89
CA ARG A 175 19.47 2.31 -34.03
C ARG A 175 19.97 2.91 -32.72
N LEU A 176 19.33 2.58 -31.59
CA LEU A 176 19.74 3.04 -30.26
C LEU A 176 21.12 2.51 -29.86
N TYR A 177 21.44 1.26 -30.15
CA TYR A 177 22.78 0.70 -29.91
C TYR A 177 23.86 1.41 -30.73
N LYS A 178 23.58 1.78 -31.99
CA LYS A 178 24.50 2.59 -32.81
C LYS A 178 24.70 3.98 -32.20
N GLN A 179 23.63 4.64 -31.78
CA GLN A 179 23.71 5.95 -31.13
C GLN A 179 24.47 5.91 -29.79
N MET A 180 24.24 4.88 -28.96
CA MET A 180 24.98 4.67 -27.72
C MET A 180 26.47 4.49 -27.99
N LYS A 181 26.85 3.68 -28.98
CA LYS A 181 28.25 3.49 -29.36
C LYS A 181 28.88 4.79 -29.86
N GLU A 182 28.17 5.58 -30.65
CA GLU A 182 28.67 6.86 -31.14
C GLU A 182 28.89 7.87 -30.01
N LEU A 183 27.94 7.97 -29.07
CA LEU A 183 28.10 8.77 -27.86
C LEU A 183 29.26 8.29 -26.98
N GLN A 184 29.44 6.97 -26.83
CA GLN A 184 30.56 6.40 -26.10
C GLN A 184 31.91 6.75 -26.74
N VAL A 185 32.00 6.70 -28.07
CA VAL A 185 33.19 7.10 -28.82
C VAL A 185 33.45 8.60 -28.68
N GLN A 186 32.41 9.44 -28.75
CA GLN A 186 32.55 10.88 -28.52
C GLN A 186 33.02 11.19 -27.10
N ASN A 187 32.47 10.52 -26.08
CA ASN A 187 32.87 10.73 -24.70
C ASN A 187 34.33 10.34 -24.48
N LYS A 188 34.76 9.20 -25.03
CA LYS A 188 36.17 8.78 -25.00
C LYS A 188 37.10 9.80 -25.66
N LYS A 189 36.72 10.36 -26.82
CA LYS A 189 37.49 11.43 -27.48
C LYS A 189 37.57 12.71 -26.63
N ASN A 190 36.51 13.05 -25.89
CA ASN A 190 36.51 14.19 -24.98
C ASN A 190 37.39 13.93 -23.76
N GLU A 191 37.31 12.74 -23.16
CA GLU A 191 38.20 12.31 -22.07
C GLU A 191 39.67 12.37 -22.50
N GLU A 192 40.00 11.87 -23.70
CA GLU A 192 41.36 11.95 -24.26
C GLU A 192 41.82 13.41 -24.47
N ARG A 193 40.91 14.31 -24.88
CA ARG A 193 41.22 15.75 -25.01
C ARG A 193 41.50 16.39 -23.65
N MET A 194 40.63 16.14 -22.68
CA MET A 194 40.75 16.64 -21.31
C MET A 194 42.02 16.09 -20.63
N PHE A 195 42.36 14.82 -20.90
CA PHE A 195 43.58 14.21 -20.38
C PHE A 195 44.84 14.87 -20.95
N LYS A 196 44.87 15.13 -22.27
CA LYS A 196 45.98 15.84 -22.91
C LYS A 196 46.11 17.27 -22.39
N GLU A 197 45.00 17.98 -22.21
CA GLU A 197 44.99 19.33 -21.65
C GLU A 197 45.50 19.34 -20.20
N ASN A 198 45.04 18.41 -19.36
CA ASN A 198 45.56 18.24 -18.00
C ASN A 198 47.07 17.91 -18.00
N GLN A 199 47.54 17.11 -18.95
CA GLN A 199 48.96 16.81 -19.09
C GLN A 199 49.77 18.05 -19.50
N CYS A 200 49.25 18.88 -20.41
CA CYS A 200 49.85 20.17 -20.76
C CYS A 200 49.90 21.11 -19.55
N LEU A 201 48.79 21.25 -18.81
CA LEU A 201 48.72 22.06 -17.60
C LEU A 201 49.69 21.58 -16.51
N MET A 202 49.82 20.26 -16.31
CA MET A 202 50.85 19.70 -15.42
C MET A 202 52.27 20.08 -15.86
N SER A 203 52.53 20.02 -17.17
CA SER A 203 53.83 20.38 -17.73
C SER A 203 54.14 21.87 -17.53
N GLU A 204 53.14 22.74 -17.71
CA GLU A 204 53.22 24.17 -17.45
C GLU A 204 53.45 24.46 -15.95
N LEU A 205 52.74 23.76 -15.06
CA LEU A 205 52.95 23.89 -13.61
C LEU A 205 54.35 23.45 -13.19
N ILE A 206 54.89 22.38 -13.78
CA ILE A 206 56.28 21.95 -13.54
C ILE A 206 57.25 23.01 -14.06
N ALA A 207 57.03 23.55 -15.27
CA ALA A 207 57.88 24.60 -15.82
C ALA A 207 57.87 25.88 -14.96
N ILE A 208 56.72 26.25 -14.40
CA ILE A 208 56.60 27.39 -13.46
C ILE A 208 57.30 27.09 -12.14
N ARG A 209 57.14 25.88 -11.59
CA ARG A 209 57.85 25.46 -10.37
C ARG A 209 59.37 25.47 -10.56
N GLU A 210 59.87 24.96 -11.69
CA GLU A 210 61.30 25.02 -12.01
C GLU A 210 61.79 26.46 -12.17
N LYS A 211 60.99 27.35 -12.76
CA LYS A 211 61.34 28.78 -12.84
C LYS A 211 61.45 29.39 -11.44
N ILE A 212 60.52 29.06 -10.52
CA ILE A 212 60.53 29.51 -9.12
C ILE A 212 61.73 28.94 -8.36
N GLU A 213 62.05 27.67 -8.54
CA GLU A 213 63.23 27.03 -7.93
C GLU A 213 64.54 27.61 -8.48
N LYS A 214 64.61 27.92 -9.77
CA LYS A 214 65.75 28.62 -10.38
C LYS A 214 65.90 30.03 -9.82
N THR A 215 64.81 30.80 -9.67
CA THR A 215 64.88 32.13 -9.03
C THR A 215 65.25 32.07 -7.55
N ASN A 216 64.80 31.04 -6.81
CA ASN A 216 65.15 30.84 -5.41
C ASN A 216 66.61 30.37 -5.24
N ASN A 217 67.14 29.56 -6.17
CA ASN A 217 68.55 29.15 -6.18
C ASN A 217 69.49 30.29 -6.60
N ILE A 218 69.05 31.20 -7.46
CA ILE A 218 69.81 32.43 -7.77
C ILE A 218 69.82 33.35 -6.53
N GLN A 219 68.73 33.43 -5.77
CA GLN A 219 68.69 34.17 -4.50
C GLN A 219 69.54 33.54 -3.38
N SER A 220 69.71 32.21 -3.35
CA SER A 220 70.55 31.55 -2.34
C SER A 220 72.05 31.63 -2.65
N TRP A 221 72.45 31.80 -3.91
CA TRP A 221 73.85 31.92 -4.30
C TRP A 221 74.43 33.34 -4.15
N ILE A 222 73.58 34.37 -4.01
CA ILE A 222 73.98 35.79 -3.94
C ILE A 222 74.45 36.23 -2.53
N ILE A 223 74.39 35.36 -1.50
CA ILE A 223 74.71 35.74 -0.11
C ILE A 223 76.17 35.49 0.31
N GLN A 224 77.02 34.85 -0.51
CA GLN A 224 78.45 34.75 -0.19
C GLN A 224 79.38 34.98 -1.39
N ASP A 225 80.22 36.00 -1.19
CA ASP A 225 81.42 36.42 -1.91
C ASP A 225 81.27 37.40 -3.09
N SER A 226 81.65 38.65 -2.78
CA SER A 226 81.87 39.75 -3.70
C SER A 226 83.24 39.71 -4.36
N GLU A 227 83.20 39.73 -5.70
CA GLU A 227 84.16 40.28 -6.68
C GLU A 227 85.49 39.54 -6.99
N PRO A 228 85.81 39.34 -8.29
CA PRO A 228 85.97 40.45 -9.24
C PRO A 228 85.44 40.18 -10.66
N VAL A 229 84.29 40.78 -11.05
CA VAL A 229 83.91 40.98 -12.47
C VAL A 229 83.17 42.30 -12.64
N ARG A 230 83.84 43.41 -12.32
CA ARG A 230 83.25 44.75 -12.31
C ARG A 230 82.86 45.31 -13.69
N ASN A 231 83.16 44.62 -14.80
CA ASN A 231 82.90 45.14 -16.16
C ASN A 231 81.89 44.33 -17.01
N LYS A 232 81.32 43.22 -16.51
CA LYS A 232 80.18 42.52 -17.14
C LYS A 232 78.86 42.72 -16.38
N SER A 233 78.94 42.90 -15.06
CA SER A 233 77.80 43.17 -14.18
C SER A 233 77.03 44.45 -14.54
N PHE A 234 77.69 45.56 -14.84
CA PHE A 234 76.99 46.83 -15.06
C PHE A 234 76.08 46.80 -16.30
N THR A 235 76.53 46.16 -17.39
CA THR A 235 75.76 46.04 -18.63
C THR A 235 74.61 45.04 -18.48
N GLU A 236 74.83 43.92 -17.79
CA GLU A 236 73.79 42.94 -17.45
C GLU A 236 72.74 43.55 -16.51
N LEU A 237 73.16 44.27 -15.46
CA LEU A 237 72.27 44.95 -14.52
C LEU A 237 71.44 46.05 -15.21
N ILE A 238 72.03 46.80 -16.16
CA ILE A 238 71.28 47.76 -16.98
C ILE A 238 70.31 47.06 -17.93
N SER A 239 70.65 45.88 -18.46
CA SER A 239 69.74 45.11 -19.30
C SER A 239 68.58 44.49 -18.50
N GLU A 240 68.84 44.01 -17.29
CA GLU A 240 67.84 43.53 -16.34
C GLU A 240 66.95 44.66 -15.84
N LEU A 241 67.52 45.83 -15.51
CA LEU A 241 66.74 47.00 -15.11
C LEU A 241 65.84 47.47 -16.25
N ARG A 242 66.33 47.49 -17.50
CA ARG A 242 65.49 47.77 -18.68
C ARG A 242 64.44 46.69 -18.96
N ALA A 243 64.71 45.43 -18.63
CA ALA A 243 63.73 44.35 -18.76
C ALA A 243 62.66 44.46 -17.67
N ALA A 244 63.05 44.76 -16.43
CA ALA A 244 62.16 45.01 -15.31
C ALA A 244 61.28 46.25 -15.54
N GLU A 245 61.84 47.34 -16.07
CA GLU A 245 61.08 48.53 -16.47
C GLU A 245 60.05 48.20 -17.56
N LYS A 246 60.41 47.37 -18.55
CA LYS A 246 59.45 46.91 -19.58
C LYS A 246 58.36 46.04 -18.99
N GLU A 247 58.68 45.09 -18.12
CA GLU A 247 57.67 44.29 -17.44
C GLU A 247 56.80 45.13 -16.50
N GLU A 248 57.37 46.14 -15.84
CA GLU A 248 56.61 47.10 -15.05
C GLU A 248 55.62 47.89 -15.92
N THR A 249 56.04 48.38 -17.09
CA THR A 249 55.11 49.06 -18.02
C THR A 249 54.00 48.15 -18.51
N LYS A 250 54.31 46.88 -18.83
CA LYS A 250 53.30 45.88 -19.22
C LYS A 250 52.32 45.60 -18.08
N LEU A 251 52.80 45.40 -16.86
CA LEU A 251 51.94 45.19 -15.69
C LEU A 251 51.10 46.44 -15.40
N GLN A 252 51.64 47.65 -15.59
CA GLN A 252 50.86 48.88 -15.46
C GLN A 252 49.77 48.99 -16.54
N GLU A 253 50.03 48.56 -17.77
CA GLU A 253 49.04 48.49 -18.85
C GLU A 253 47.97 47.42 -18.57
N GLU A 254 48.36 46.24 -18.09
CA GLU A 254 47.45 45.17 -17.69
C GLU A 254 46.56 45.61 -16.51
N ILE A 255 47.12 46.30 -15.52
CA ILE A 255 46.36 46.91 -14.42
C ILE A 255 45.35 47.95 -14.96
N ARG A 256 45.70 48.73 -15.99
CA ARG A 256 44.75 49.68 -16.62
C ARG A 256 43.65 48.93 -17.36
N HIS A 257 43.98 47.88 -18.11
CA HIS A 257 43.01 47.04 -18.81
C HIS A 257 42.04 46.37 -17.84
N LEU A 258 42.56 45.71 -16.80
CA LEU A 258 41.75 45.07 -15.75
C LEU A 258 40.87 46.08 -15.01
N LYS A 259 41.32 47.33 -14.82
CA LYS A 259 40.49 48.40 -14.26
C LYS A 259 39.33 48.78 -15.18
N GLN A 260 39.54 48.85 -16.49
CA GLN A 260 38.49 49.13 -17.46
C GLN A 260 37.49 47.98 -17.56
N GLU A 261 37.97 46.74 -17.61
CA GLU A 261 37.12 45.54 -17.61
C GLU A 261 36.30 45.43 -16.33
N LYS A 262 36.91 45.71 -15.17
CA LYS A 262 36.18 45.76 -13.90
C LYS A 262 35.05 46.80 -13.94
N GLN A 263 35.30 47.99 -14.49
CA GLN A 263 34.26 49.02 -14.62
C GLN A 263 33.15 48.60 -15.58
N ALA A 264 33.49 47.97 -16.71
CA ALA A 264 32.51 47.43 -17.65
C ALA A 264 31.64 46.36 -17.00
N LEU A 265 32.25 45.39 -16.31
CA LEU A 265 31.54 44.34 -15.57
C LEU A 265 30.67 44.91 -14.44
N GLU A 266 31.08 45.98 -13.77
CA GLU A 266 30.25 46.66 -12.77
C GLU A 266 28.99 47.30 -13.39
N VAL A 267 29.09 47.86 -14.60
CA VAL A 267 27.94 48.42 -15.33
C VAL A 267 27.00 47.30 -15.78
N ASP A 268 27.52 46.22 -16.34
CA ASP A 268 26.72 45.06 -16.78
C ASP A 268 26.00 44.41 -15.59
N LEU A 269 26.68 44.29 -14.44
CA LEU A 269 26.08 43.76 -13.23
C LEU A 269 24.97 44.67 -12.69
N ARG A 270 25.10 46.00 -12.83
CA ARG A 270 24.01 46.94 -12.49
C ARG A 270 22.83 46.81 -13.47
N GLN A 271 23.10 46.61 -14.75
CA GLN A 271 22.05 46.42 -15.76
C GLN A 271 21.30 45.11 -15.54
N ALA A 272 22.01 44.00 -15.33
CA ALA A 272 21.40 42.70 -15.03
C ALA A 272 20.56 42.72 -13.76
N LYS A 273 20.98 43.49 -12.73
CA LYS A 273 20.16 43.71 -11.52
C LYS A 273 18.84 44.42 -11.83
N LYS A 274 18.86 45.49 -12.65
CA LYS A 274 17.65 46.20 -13.06
C LYS A 274 16.71 45.32 -13.86
N GLU A 275 17.23 44.53 -14.81
CA GLU A 275 16.43 43.60 -15.61
C GLU A 275 15.79 42.51 -14.75
N ARG A 276 16.54 41.96 -13.79
CA ARG A 276 16.01 41.03 -12.79
C ARG A 276 14.89 41.66 -11.97
N ASP A 277 15.06 42.90 -11.53
CA ASP A 277 14.06 43.59 -10.70
C ASP A 277 12.79 43.90 -11.51
N LEU A 278 12.92 44.30 -12.78
CA LEU A 278 11.79 44.47 -13.69
C LEU A 278 11.06 43.15 -13.98
N ALA A 279 11.80 42.05 -14.17
CA ALA A 279 11.20 40.72 -14.36
C ALA A 279 10.45 40.27 -13.09
N ARG A 280 11.00 40.53 -11.90
CA ARG A 280 10.35 40.25 -10.62
C ARG A 280 9.02 40.99 -10.49
N VAL A 281 9.00 42.30 -10.75
CA VAL A 281 7.76 43.11 -10.66
C VAL A 281 6.70 42.62 -11.65
N ARG A 282 7.09 42.19 -12.85
CA ARG A 282 6.15 41.60 -13.83
C ARG A 282 5.57 40.26 -13.36
N ILE A 283 6.41 39.41 -12.74
CA ILE A 283 5.95 38.14 -12.17
C ILE A 283 4.98 38.39 -11.01
N GLU A 284 5.30 39.32 -10.11
CA GLU A 284 4.42 39.68 -8.98
C GLU A 284 3.07 40.22 -9.49
N SER A 285 3.08 41.14 -10.47
CA SER A 285 1.85 41.70 -11.03
C SER A 285 0.96 40.65 -11.73
N THR A 286 1.57 39.75 -12.52
CA THR A 286 0.83 38.67 -13.21
C THR A 286 0.36 37.58 -12.25
N SER A 287 1.09 37.35 -11.15
CA SER A 287 0.68 36.45 -10.08
C SER A 287 -0.55 36.99 -9.34
N ASP A 288 -0.55 38.29 -9.02
CA ASP A 288 -1.68 38.94 -8.34
C ASP A 288 -2.93 38.93 -9.20
N GLU A 289 -2.82 39.23 -10.50
CA GLU A 289 -3.93 39.17 -11.46
C GLU A 289 -4.52 37.76 -11.58
N LYS A 290 -3.66 36.73 -11.75
CA LYS A 290 -4.10 35.32 -11.76
C LYS A 290 -4.73 34.89 -10.44
N SER A 291 -4.23 35.38 -9.31
CA SER A 291 -4.81 35.08 -8.00
C SER A 291 -6.21 35.68 -7.85
N TYR A 292 -6.45 36.86 -8.43
CA TYR A 292 -7.74 37.51 -8.45
C TYR A 292 -8.72 36.76 -9.37
N GLU A 293 -8.28 36.40 -10.58
CA GLU A 293 -9.07 35.58 -11.50
C GLU A 293 -9.48 34.24 -10.87
N PHE A 294 -8.54 33.57 -10.17
CA PHE A 294 -8.84 32.32 -9.47
C PHE A 294 -9.88 32.49 -8.37
N LYS A 295 -9.81 33.59 -7.58
CA LYS A 295 -10.81 33.89 -6.54
C LYS A 295 -12.20 34.14 -7.13
N VAL A 296 -12.29 34.90 -8.23
CA VAL A 296 -13.56 35.15 -8.92
C VAL A 296 -14.16 33.84 -9.44
N MET A 297 -13.33 32.97 -10.03
CA MET A 297 -13.78 31.64 -10.49
C MET A 297 -14.24 30.76 -9.33
N GLU A 298 -13.50 30.73 -8.21
CA GLU A 298 -13.86 29.97 -7.02
C GLU A 298 -15.20 30.45 -6.42
N GLU A 299 -15.40 31.76 -6.34
CA GLU A 299 -16.67 32.36 -5.90
C GLU A 299 -17.83 32.01 -6.83
N SER A 300 -17.60 31.99 -8.15
CA SER A 300 -18.62 31.60 -9.12
C SER A 300 -19.04 30.14 -8.95
N TYR A 301 -18.08 29.22 -8.77
CA TYR A 301 -18.36 27.81 -8.52
C TYR A 301 -19.04 27.60 -7.18
N LYS A 302 -18.66 28.34 -6.13
CA LYS A 302 -19.37 28.30 -4.84
C LYS A 302 -20.83 28.71 -5.02
N GLN A 303 -21.12 29.76 -5.79
CA GLN A 303 -22.48 30.17 -6.09
C GLN A 303 -23.24 29.08 -6.87
N GLU A 304 -22.64 28.49 -7.90
CA GLU A 304 -23.25 27.41 -8.68
C GLU A 304 -23.55 26.18 -7.81
N ILE A 305 -22.60 25.77 -6.95
CA ILE A 305 -22.81 24.69 -5.99
C ILE A 305 -23.97 25.01 -5.04
N THR A 306 -24.09 26.24 -4.53
CA THR A 306 -25.23 26.61 -3.67
C THR A 306 -26.55 26.61 -4.41
N HIS A 307 -26.56 26.98 -5.69
CA HIS A 307 -27.74 26.95 -6.55
C HIS A 307 -28.16 25.49 -6.83
N LEU A 308 -27.21 24.63 -7.20
CA LEU A 308 -27.46 23.21 -7.41
C LEU A 308 -27.94 22.53 -6.12
N LYS A 309 -27.34 22.83 -4.97
CA LYS A 309 -27.79 22.33 -3.66
C LYS A 309 -29.25 22.73 -3.37
N ARG A 310 -29.62 24.00 -3.59
CA ARG A 310 -31.01 24.47 -3.43
C ARG A 310 -31.97 23.76 -4.37
N ARG A 311 -31.58 23.55 -5.62
CA ARG A 311 -32.40 22.82 -6.61
C ARG A 311 -32.57 21.35 -6.22
N LEU A 312 -31.52 20.72 -5.72
CA LEU A 312 -31.55 19.33 -5.25
C LEU A 312 -32.43 19.18 -4.00
N GLN A 313 -32.36 20.13 -3.08
CA GLN A 313 -33.26 20.23 -1.93
C GLN A 313 -34.72 20.40 -2.39
N TRP A 314 -34.98 21.26 -3.37
CA TRP A 314 -36.33 21.43 -3.92
C TRP A 314 -36.88 20.13 -4.53
N TYR A 315 -36.05 19.37 -5.24
CA TYR A 315 -36.47 18.06 -5.76
C TYR A 315 -36.76 17.05 -4.63
N ALA A 316 -35.97 17.05 -3.56
CA ALA A 316 -36.25 16.20 -2.40
C ALA A 316 -37.57 16.57 -1.72
N GLU A 317 -37.80 17.87 -1.46
CA GLU A 317 -39.04 18.36 -0.86
C GLU A 317 -40.26 18.09 -1.73
N ASN A 318 -40.14 18.27 -3.05
CA ASN A 318 -41.22 17.96 -4.00
C ASN A 318 -41.51 16.45 -4.07
N GLN A 319 -40.48 15.62 -3.99
CA GLN A 319 -40.65 14.17 -3.95
C GLN A 319 -41.34 13.73 -2.65
N ASP A 320 -40.98 14.31 -1.51
CA ASP A 320 -41.67 14.05 -0.23
C ASP A 320 -43.15 14.43 -0.27
N LEU A 321 -43.52 15.51 -0.98
CA LEU A 321 -44.91 15.89 -1.19
C LEU A 321 -45.65 14.87 -2.06
N LEU A 322 -45.03 14.44 -3.16
CA LEU A 322 -45.59 13.39 -4.03
C LEU A 322 -45.78 12.08 -3.29
N ASP A 323 -44.83 11.69 -2.44
CA ASP A 323 -44.91 10.46 -1.65
C ASP A 323 -46.04 10.54 -0.61
N LYS A 324 -46.25 11.71 0.02
CA LYS A 324 -47.40 11.96 0.91
C LYS A 324 -48.73 11.87 0.17
N ASP A 325 -48.83 12.43 -1.02
CA ASP A 325 -50.05 12.35 -1.82
C ASP A 325 -50.29 10.94 -2.36
N ALA A 326 -49.24 10.21 -2.73
CA ALA A 326 -49.33 8.79 -3.09
C ALA A 326 -49.83 7.94 -1.91
N ALA A 327 -49.36 8.22 -0.69
CA ALA A 327 -49.84 7.57 0.53
C ALA A 327 -51.33 7.86 0.78
N ARG A 328 -51.75 9.13 0.69
CA ARG A 328 -53.18 9.52 0.82
C ARG A 328 -54.06 8.83 -0.23
N LEU A 329 -53.60 8.75 -1.47
CA LEU A 329 -54.32 8.04 -2.54
C LEU A 329 -54.43 6.55 -2.26
N LYS A 330 -53.40 5.94 -1.67
CA LYS A 330 -53.43 4.54 -1.26
C LYS A 330 -54.46 4.32 -0.15
N ASP A 331 -54.46 5.16 0.89
CA ASP A 331 -55.41 5.07 2.00
C ASP A 331 -56.85 5.23 1.50
N ALA A 332 -57.10 6.21 0.61
CA ALA A 332 -58.40 6.41 -0.02
C ALA A 332 -58.81 5.20 -0.89
N ARG A 333 -57.88 4.57 -1.61
CA ARG A 333 -58.16 3.33 -2.36
C ARG A 333 -58.51 2.18 -1.43
N GLU A 334 -57.79 2.01 -0.33
CA GLU A 334 -58.08 0.98 0.68
C GLU A 334 -59.45 1.20 1.31
N GLU A 335 -59.86 2.45 1.55
CA GLU A 335 -61.20 2.80 2.03
C GLU A 335 -62.28 2.52 0.97
N ILE A 336 -62.04 2.86 -0.29
CA ILE A 336 -62.94 2.52 -1.40
C ILE A 336 -63.10 1.00 -1.50
N GLU A 337 -62.04 0.21 -1.38
CA GLU A 337 -62.13 -1.26 -1.41
C GLU A 337 -62.91 -1.80 -0.20
N LYS A 338 -62.72 -1.25 1.00
CA LYS A 338 -63.53 -1.61 2.18
C LYS A 338 -65.01 -1.33 1.95
N LEU A 339 -65.35 -0.13 1.45
CA LEU A 339 -66.72 0.26 1.14
C LEU A 339 -67.31 -0.60 0.01
N LYS A 340 -66.53 -0.96 -1.01
CA LYS A 340 -66.96 -1.90 -2.06
C LYS A 340 -67.30 -3.27 -1.49
N LEU A 341 -66.45 -3.82 -0.62
CA LEU A 341 -66.71 -5.10 0.04
C LEU A 341 -67.98 -5.03 0.91
N GLU A 342 -68.22 -3.91 1.59
CA GLU A 342 -69.44 -3.70 2.36
C GLU A 342 -70.68 -3.60 1.48
N VAL A 343 -70.60 -2.87 0.36
CA VAL A 343 -71.67 -2.81 -0.66
C VAL A 343 -71.94 -4.19 -1.27
N GLU A 344 -70.90 -4.99 -1.53
CA GLU A 344 -71.05 -6.35 -2.03
C GLU A 344 -71.71 -7.27 -1.00
N LYS A 345 -71.35 -7.18 0.28
CA LYS A 345 -72.03 -7.91 1.37
C LYS A 345 -73.50 -7.53 1.46
N LEU A 346 -73.82 -6.24 1.47
CA LEU A 346 -75.21 -5.75 1.49
C LEU A 346 -75.98 -6.19 0.24
N ARG A 347 -75.35 -6.21 -0.93
CA ARG A 347 -75.95 -6.74 -2.16
C ARG A 347 -76.17 -8.25 -2.10
N ALA A 348 -75.26 -9.02 -1.51
CA ALA A 348 -75.41 -10.46 -1.30
C ALA A 348 -76.57 -10.74 -0.34
N GLU A 349 -76.65 -10.02 0.78
CA GLU A 349 -77.74 -10.13 1.76
C GLU A 349 -79.11 -9.75 1.15
N ALA A 350 -79.18 -8.66 0.37
CA ALA A 350 -80.39 -8.28 -0.35
C ALA A 350 -80.77 -9.30 -1.44
N GLY A 351 -79.76 -9.89 -2.10
CA GLY A 351 -79.91 -10.99 -3.05
C GLY A 351 -80.49 -12.24 -2.39
N ASP A 352 -79.95 -12.64 -1.24
CA ASP A 352 -80.40 -13.78 -0.46
C ASP A 352 -81.81 -13.59 0.08
N GLN A 353 -82.17 -12.38 0.54
CA GLN A 353 -83.54 -12.06 0.91
C GLN A 353 -84.50 -12.19 -0.27
N ARG A 354 -84.11 -11.69 -1.45
CA ARG A 354 -84.92 -11.82 -2.68
C ARG A 354 -85.04 -13.27 -3.14
N VAL A 355 -83.99 -14.07 -3.01
CA VAL A 355 -83.99 -15.51 -3.31
C VAL A 355 -84.86 -16.27 -2.31
N GLN A 356 -84.76 -15.97 -1.01
CA GLN A 356 -85.62 -16.56 0.02
C GLN A 356 -87.09 -16.18 -0.20
N GLN A 357 -87.39 -14.94 -0.56
CA GLN A 357 -88.76 -14.51 -0.88
C GLN A 357 -89.29 -15.22 -2.13
N LYS A 358 -88.46 -15.36 -3.18
CA LYS A 358 -88.81 -16.15 -4.37
C LYS A 358 -89.01 -17.63 -4.04
N LYS A 359 -88.17 -18.24 -3.19
CA LYS A 359 -88.35 -19.61 -2.71
C LYS A 359 -89.67 -19.76 -1.96
N ARG A 360 -89.99 -18.88 -1.00
CA ARG A 360 -91.29 -18.90 -0.30
C ARG A 360 -92.48 -18.75 -1.25
N LEU A 361 -92.38 -17.92 -2.28
CA LEU A 361 -93.44 -17.78 -3.29
C LEU A 361 -93.52 -19.03 -4.20
N HIS A 362 -92.38 -19.60 -4.57
CA HIS A 362 -92.32 -20.82 -5.35
C HIS A 362 -92.81 -22.03 -4.55
N ASP A 363 -92.50 -22.12 -3.27
CA ASP A 363 -92.99 -23.16 -2.35
C ASP A 363 -94.49 -23.02 -2.14
N ARG A 364 -95.01 -21.80 -1.95
CA ARG A 364 -96.46 -21.55 -1.94
C ARG A 364 -97.12 -21.91 -3.27
N ALA A 365 -96.48 -21.63 -4.40
CA ALA A 365 -96.98 -22.00 -5.72
C ALA A 365 -96.88 -23.51 -5.98
N ALA A 366 -95.84 -24.17 -5.48
CA ALA A 366 -95.65 -25.61 -5.54
C ALA A 366 -96.65 -26.32 -4.64
N ASP A 367 -96.91 -25.80 -3.44
CA ASP A 367 -97.96 -26.28 -2.54
C ASP A 367 -99.35 -26.05 -3.14
N ALA A 368 -99.61 -24.88 -3.73
CA ALA A 368 -100.86 -24.62 -4.45
C ALA A 368 -101.04 -25.58 -5.64
N ARG A 369 -99.96 -25.84 -6.40
CA ARG A 369 -99.96 -26.84 -7.48
C ARG A 369 -100.11 -28.25 -6.94
N ARG A 370 -99.51 -28.58 -5.80
CA ARG A 370 -99.62 -29.89 -5.14
C ARG A 370 -101.02 -30.11 -4.59
N ILE A 371 -101.65 -29.07 -4.05
CA ILE A 371 -103.05 -29.08 -3.64
C ILE A 371 -103.94 -29.25 -4.87
N GLN A 372 -103.73 -28.47 -5.93
CA GLN A 372 -104.46 -28.64 -7.20
C GLN A 372 -104.23 -30.01 -7.82
N ASP A 373 -103.01 -30.55 -7.74
CA ASP A 373 -102.66 -31.88 -8.23
C ASP A 373 -103.22 -32.98 -7.34
N LEU A 374 -103.34 -32.79 -6.03
CA LEU A 374 -104.03 -33.73 -5.15
C LEU A 374 -105.53 -33.68 -5.41
N GLU A 375 -106.12 -32.51 -5.60
CA GLU A 375 -107.53 -32.37 -6.02
C GLU A 375 -107.76 -32.92 -7.43
N ARG A 376 -106.81 -32.73 -8.35
CA ARG A 376 -106.84 -33.30 -9.70
C ARG A 376 -106.61 -34.80 -9.65
N GLN A 377 -105.69 -35.32 -8.84
CA GLN A 377 -105.45 -36.75 -8.64
C GLN A 377 -106.63 -37.41 -7.93
N ILE A 378 -107.36 -36.72 -7.05
CA ILE A 378 -108.61 -37.21 -6.49
C ILE A 378 -109.66 -37.26 -7.60
N ARG A 379 -109.83 -36.20 -8.40
CA ARG A 379 -110.75 -36.16 -9.56
C ARG A 379 -110.38 -37.15 -10.67
N GLU A 380 -109.09 -37.37 -10.90
CA GLU A 380 -108.52 -38.30 -11.87
C GLU A 380 -108.50 -39.71 -11.28
N MET A 381 -108.28 -39.95 -9.98
CA MET A 381 -108.54 -41.26 -9.36
C MET A 381 -110.03 -41.59 -9.47
N GLU A 382 -110.92 -40.64 -9.21
CA GLU A 382 -112.36 -40.75 -9.43
C GLU A 382 -112.70 -41.02 -10.91
N GLY A 383 -111.87 -40.52 -11.84
CA GLY A 383 -111.98 -40.72 -13.29
C GLY A 383 -111.31 -41.99 -13.85
N ILE A 384 -110.20 -42.44 -13.26
CA ILE A 384 -109.37 -43.61 -13.61
C ILE A 384 -109.98 -44.86 -12.95
N LEU A 385 -110.64 -44.73 -11.79
CA LEU A 385 -111.61 -45.72 -11.30
C LEU A 385 -112.77 -45.95 -12.30
N LYS A 386 -113.01 -45.00 -13.23
CA LYS A 386 -114.04 -45.11 -14.27
C LYS A 386 -113.54 -45.45 -15.67
N ARG A 387 -112.24 -45.36 -16.00
CA ARG A 387 -111.73 -45.69 -17.36
C ARG A 387 -110.32 -46.27 -17.31
N ARG A 388 -110.20 -47.50 -17.82
CA ARG A 388 -109.04 -48.40 -17.72
C ARG A 388 -107.88 -48.08 -18.68
N TYR A 389 -106.69 -48.40 -18.19
CA TYR A 389 -105.36 -48.72 -18.78
C TYR A 389 -104.46 -47.62 -19.39
N PRO A 390 -103.18 -47.56 -18.94
CA PRO A 390 -102.14 -46.64 -19.39
C PRO A 390 -101.28 -47.26 -20.51
N ASN A 391 -100.60 -46.37 -21.25
CA ASN A 391 -99.44 -46.56 -22.16
C ASN A 391 -99.71 -45.88 -23.51
N SER A 392 -99.45 -44.57 -23.60
CA SER A 392 -99.37 -43.87 -24.89
C SER A 392 -97.92 -43.45 -25.17
N LEU A 393 -97.50 -43.67 -26.42
CA LEU A 393 -96.23 -43.31 -27.03
C LEU A 393 -95.65 -41.91 -26.70
N PRO A 394 -96.44 -40.86 -26.39
CA PRO A 394 -95.91 -39.55 -25.99
C PRO A 394 -94.92 -39.57 -24.82
N ALA A 395 -95.08 -40.47 -23.85
CA ALA A 395 -94.13 -40.59 -22.73
C ALA A 395 -92.76 -41.14 -23.16
N LEU A 396 -92.74 -41.97 -24.20
CA LEU A 396 -91.52 -42.57 -24.73
C LEU A 396 -90.73 -41.58 -25.61
N ILE A 397 -91.45 -40.75 -26.37
CA ILE A 397 -90.85 -39.75 -27.27
C ILE A 397 -90.17 -38.62 -26.48
N TYR A 398 -90.78 -38.19 -25.37
CA TYR A 398 -90.19 -37.15 -24.52
C TYR A 398 -88.90 -37.60 -23.82
N ALA A 399 -88.77 -38.90 -23.50
CA ALA A 399 -87.56 -39.46 -22.91
C ALA A 399 -86.39 -39.58 -23.90
N ALA A 400 -86.65 -39.79 -25.19
CA ALA A 400 -85.61 -39.95 -26.21
C ALA A 400 -84.94 -38.61 -26.62
N ALA A 401 -85.67 -37.50 -26.61
CA ALA A 401 -85.15 -36.20 -27.04
C ALA A 401 -84.18 -35.54 -26.02
N ALA A 402 -84.19 -35.98 -24.76
CA ALA A 402 -83.36 -35.39 -23.70
C ALA A 402 -81.91 -35.91 -23.67
N ALA A 403 -81.57 -36.94 -24.47
CA ALA A 403 -80.30 -37.66 -24.34
C ALA A 403 -79.19 -37.22 -25.34
N GLU A 404 -79.44 -36.34 -26.30
CA GLU A 404 -78.59 -36.26 -27.51
C GLU A 404 -77.73 -34.99 -27.69
N LYS A 405 -77.39 -34.25 -26.63
CA LYS A 405 -76.45 -33.10 -26.75
C LYS A 405 -75.51 -32.93 -25.57
N THR A 406 -74.52 -33.82 -25.45
CA THR A 406 -73.30 -33.51 -24.70
C THR A 406 -72.09 -34.18 -25.32
N ASN A 407 -71.04 -33.36 -25.49
CA ASN A 407 -69.61 -33.71 -25.58
C ASN A 407 -69.01 -33.70 -26.99
N ASP A 408 -68.16 -32.68 -27.24
CA ASP A 408 -66.73 -32.88 -27.54
C ASP A 408 -65.96 -31.57 -27.85
N LEU A 409 -66.63 -30.43 -27.98
CA LEU A 409 -65.97 -29.12 -28.18
C LEU A 409 -65.70 -28.34 -26.88
N SER A 410 -66.48 -28.57 -25.81
CA SER A 410 -66.39 -27.82 -24.54
C SER A 410 -65.14 -28.13 -23.71
N ALA A 411 -64.65 -29.37 -23.74
CA ALA A 411 -63.51 -29.80 -22.92
C ALA A 411 -62.18 -29.16 -23.35
N LYS A 412 -62.01 -28.84 -24.64
CA LYS A 412 -60.80 -28.19 -25.17
C LYS A 412 -60.79 -26.67 -24.94
N THR A 413 -61.95 -26.02 -24.96
CA THR A 413 -62.06 -24.60 -24.62
C THR A 413 -61.77 -24.36 -23.14
N ASN A 414 -62.24 -25.24 -22.25
CA ASN A 414 -62.00 -25.13 -20.81
C ASN A 414 -60.52 -25.33 -20.41
N THR A 415 -59.76 -26.15 -21.14
CA THR A 415 -58.32 -26.33 -20.88
C THR A 415 -57.49 -25.16 -21.40
N ILE A 416 -57.83 -24.58 -22.55
CA ILE A 416 -57.19 -23.36 -23.05
C ILE A 416 -57.46 -22.19 -22.09
N ASP A 417 -58.71 -21.98 -21.68
CA ASP A 417 -59.08 -20.94 -20.72
C ASP A 417 -58.36 -21.08 -19.37
N PHE A 418 -58.15 -22.32 -18.91
CA PHE A 418 -57.40 -22.58 -17.67
C PHE A 418 -55.92 -22.21 -17.81
N LEU A 419 -55.29 -22.59 -18.93
CA LEU A 419 -53.90 -22.26 -19.21
C LEU A 419 -53.71 -20.75 -19.41
N GLU A 420 -54.62 -20.07 -20.10
CA GLU A 420 -54.59 -18.61 -20.24
C GLU A 420 -54.73 -17.90 -18.89
N ARG A 421 -55.62 -18.36 -18.01
CA ARG A 421 -55.73 -17.82 -16.64
C ARG A 421 -54.48 -18.10 -15.82
N ARG A 422 -53.82 -19.24 -16.02
CA ARG A 422 -52.57 -19.57 -15.33
C ARG A 422 -51.42 -18.71 -15.82
N ILE A 423 -51.31 -18.48 -17.13
CA ILE A 423 -50.32 -17.58 -17.75
C ILE A 423 -50.52 -16.16 -17.22
N LYS A 424 -51.75 -15.61 -17.26
CA LYS A 424 -52.04 -14.27 -16.71
C LYS A 424 -51.72 -14.12 -15.22
N LYS A 425 -51.95 -15.17 -14.42
CA LYS A 425 -51.53 -15.20 -13.01
C LYS A 425 -50.02 -15.18 -12.86
N LEU A 426 -49.28 -15.97 -13.66
CA LEU A 426 -47.83 -15.99 -13.62
C LEU A 426 -47.21 -14.67 -14.12
N GLU A 427 -47.81 -14.03 -15.13
CA GLU A 427 -47.40 -12.71 -15.62
C GLU A 427 -47.58 -11.63 -14.54
N THR A 428 -48.73 -11.60 -13.87
CA THR A 428 -48.99 -10.64 -12.76
C THR A 428 -48.13 -10.93 -11.53
N GLU A 429 -47.83 -12.19 -11.22
CA GLU A 429 -46.88 -12.57 -10.16
C GLU A 429 -45.43 -12.16 -10.51
N LEU A 430 -45.03 -12.26 -11.79
CA LEU A 430 -43.72 -11.79 -12.26
C LEU A 430 -43.62 -10.27 -12.22
N GLU A 431 -44.62 -9.56 -12.71
CA GLU A 431 -44.68 -8.09 -12.66
C GLU A 431 -44.69 -7.59 -11.20
N GLY A 432 -45.41 -8.27 -10.31
CA GLY A 432 -45.39 -8.00 -8.87
C GLY A 432 -43.99 -8.18 -8.25
N LYS A 433 -43.29 -9.26 -8.61
CA LYS A 433 -41.90 -9.49 -8.15
C LYS A 433 -40.92 -8.45 -8.67
N ASP A 434 -41.08 -8.02 -9.92
CA ASP A 434 -40.25 -6.97 -10.51
C ASP A 434 -40.50 -5.63 -9.82
N ASP A 435 -41.75 -5.32 -9.48
CA ASP A 435 -42.10 -4.12 -8.74
C ASP A 435 -41.61 -4.15 -7.29
N GLU A 436 -41.65 -5.32 -6.63
CA GLU A 436 -41.03 -5.54 -5.31
C GLU A 436 -39.51 -5.38 -5.37
N ALA A 437 -38.85 -5.93 -6.40
CA ALA A 437 -37.41 -5.76 -6.61
C ALA A 437 -37.05 -4.29 -6.86
N LYS A 438 -37.81 -3.56 -7.70
CA LYS A 438 -37.63 -2.11 -7.92
C LYS A 438 -37.87 -1.29 -6.65
N LYS A 439 -38.83 -1.68 -5.80
CA LYS A 439 -39.06 -1.03 -4.49
C LYS A 439 -37.92 -1.30 -3.52
N SER A 440 -37.43 -2.55 -3.47
CA SER A 440 -36.29 -2.95 -2.64
C SER A 440 -34.99 -2.25 -3.06
N LEU A 441 -34.72 -2.17 -4.37
CA LEU A 441 -33.59 -1.43 -4.93
C LEU A 441 -33.65 0.05 -4.52
N ARG A 442 -34.81 0.71 -4.72
CA ARG A 442 -34.99 2.11 -4.31
C ARG A 442 -34.81 2.31 -2.81
N ALA A 443 -35.33 1.42 -1.98
CA ALA A 443 -35.11 1.48 -0.52
C ALA A 443 -33.63 1.33 -0.16
N MET A 444 -32.90 0.42 -0.82
CA MET A 444 -31.45 0.25 -0.63
C MET A 444 -30.68 1.50 -1.07
N GLU A 445 -31.01 2.08 -2.22
CA GLU A 445 -30.44 3.33 -2.71
C GLU A 445 -30.69 4.49 -1.75
N GLN A 446 -31.89 4.58 -1.17
CA GLN A 446 -32.22 5.57 -0.14
C GLN A 446 -31.38 5.37 1.13
N GLN A 447 -31.19 4.13 1.61
CA GLN A 447 -30.30 3.85 2.74
C GLN A 447 -28.86 4.22 2.42
N PHE A 448 -28.38 3.90 1.21
CA PHE A 448 -27.04 4.26 0.76
C PHE A 448 -26.84 5.78 0.72
N GLN A 449 -27.79 6.53 0.15
CA GLN A 449 -27.74 7.99 0.10
C GLN A 449 -27.77 8.59 1.52
N LYS A 450 -28.59 8.06 2.42
CA LYS A 450 -28.64 8.49 3.82
C LYS A 450 -27.30 8.28 4.53
N ILE A 451 -26.70 7.10 4.39
CA ILE A 451 -25.39 6.77 4.98
C ILE A 451 -24.29 7.65 4.37
N LYS A 452 -24.33 7.86 3.05
CA LYS A 452 -23.40 8.74 2.33
C LYS A 452 -23.46 10.17 2.87
N ILE A 453 -24.66 10.74 3.03
CA ILE A 453 -24.84 12.09 3.60
C ILE A 453 -24.30 12.15 5.04
N GLN A 454 -24.54 11.13 5.86
CA GLN A 454 -24.01 11.07 7.23
C GLN A 454 -22.48 11.04 7.26
N TYR A 455 -21.84 10.26 6.38
CA TYR A 455 -20.38 10.24 6.28
C TYR A 455 -19.80 11.53 5.71
N GLU A 456 -20.45 12.13 4.71
CA GLU A 456 -20.05 13.43 4.17
C GLU A 456 -20.15 14.53 5.23
N GLN A 457 -21.22 14.56 6.02
CA GLN A 457 -21.35 15.46 7.18
C GLN A 457 -20.24 15.22 8.21
N ARG A 458 -19.94 13.96 8.53
CA ARG A 458 -18.87 13.62 9.47
C ARG A 458 -17.48 14.01 8.95
N LEU A 459 -17.24 13.86 7.65
CA LEU A 459 -16.02 14.32 6.99
C LEU A 459 -15.88 15.83 7.11
N VAL A 460 -16.94 16.58 6.81
CA VAL A 460 -16.95 18.04 6.95
C VAL A 460 -16.72 18.48 8.40
N GLU A 461 -17.32 17.81 9.39
CA GLU A 461 -17.06 18.07 10.81
C GLU A 461 -15.58 17.82 11.18
N LEU A 462 -14.99 16.72 10.68
CA LEU A 462 -13.59 16.39 10.93
C LEU A 462 -12.64 17.36 10.24
N GLU A 463 -12.94 17.78 9.01
CA GLU A 463 -12.23 18.82 8.28
C GLU A 463 -12.32 20.17 8.99
N GLN A 464 -13.49 20.53 9.52
CA GLN A 464 -13.67 21.73 10.34
C GLN A 464 -12.89 21.65 11.66
N LEU A 465 -12.85 20.49 12.32
CA LEU A 465 -12.05 20.29 13.53
C LEU A 465 -10.55 20.33 13.25
N LEU A 466 -10.11 19.78 12.12
CA LEU A 466 -8.73 19.89 11.64
C LEU A 466 -8.39 21.33 11.31
N ALA A 467 -9.23 22.03 10.54
CA ALA A 467 -9.05 23.43 10.22
C ALA A 467 -9.03 24.30 11.49
N TYR A 468 -9.92 24.04 12.45
CA TYR A 468 -9.92 24.72 13.74
C TYR A 468 -8.64 24.45 14.52
N LYS A 469 -8.15 23.20 14.56
CA LYS A 469 -6.86 22.86 15.17
C LYS A 469 -5.72 23.60 14.49
N PHE A 470 -5.61 23.55 13.16
CA PHE A 470 -4.62 24.27 12.38
C PHE A 470 -4.67 25.80 12.57
N MET A 471 -5.88 26.38 12.71
CA MET A 471 -6.08 27.81 13.00
C MET A 471 -5.78 28.14 14.47
N SER A 472 -5.93 27.19 15.40
CA SER A 472 -5.52 27.34 16.80
C SER A 472 -4.02 27.10 17.04
N GLU A 473 -3.35 26.38 16.13
CA GLU A 473 -1.92 26.01 16.17
C GLU A 473 -1.00 26.94 15.36
N SER A 474 -1.50 28.03 14.78
CA SER A 474 -0.69 29.05 14.12
C SER A 474 -0.89 30.45 14.75
N PRO A 475 0.13 31.32 14.72
CA PRO A 475 0.86 31.73 15.92
C PRO A 475 0.21 32.88 16.70
N LYS A 476 -0.01 32.67 17.99
CA LYS A 476 -0.09 33.76 18.97
C LYS A 476 1.31 34.37 19.12
N LEU A 477 1.61 35.37 18.29
CA LEU A 477 2.82 36.22 18.31
C LEU A 477 2.93 37.11 19.58
N ASN A 478 2.60 36.59 20.76
CA ASN A 478 2.82 37.27 22.06
C ASN A 478 3.01 36.29 23.23
N GLY A 479 3.43 35.04 22.96
CA GLY A 479 3.68 33.99 23.96
C GLY A 479 5.12 33.47 24.03
N ASP A 480 6.03 33.99 23.20
CA ASP A 480 7.34 33.39 22.93
C ASP A 480 8.32 33.41 24.12
N LYS A 481 7.98 34.04 25.24
CA LYS A 481 8.79 33.96 26.46
C LYS A 481 8.40 32.83 27.40
N ALA A 482 7.13 32.42 27.42
CA ALA A 482 6.67 31.36 28.32
C ALA A 482 6.92 29.97 27.70
N SER A 483 6.59 29.79 26.42
CA SER A 483 6.82 28.52 25.71
C SER A 483 8.31 28.27 25.45
N SER A 484 9.09 29.31 25.12
CA SER A 484 10.56 29.15 25.01
C SER A 484 11.19 28.84 26.37
N ALA A 485 10.70 29.42 27.47
CA ALA A 485 11.22 29.11 28.80
C ALA A 485 10.84 27.69 29.25
N GLU A 486 9.62 27.23 28.95
CA GLU A 486 9.20 25.85 29.21
C GLU A 486 10.01 24.85 28.37
N LEU A 487 10.20 25.11 27.08
CA LEU A 487 11.02 24.24 26.22
C LEU A 487 12.48 24.25 26.66
N GLU A 488 13.04 25.40 27.05
CA GLU A 488 14.41 25.52 27.55
C GLU A 488 14.57 24.85 28.92
N GLN A 489 13.53 24.86 29.75
CA GLN A 489 13.48 24.13 31.01
C GLN A 489 13.35 22.62 30.80
N GLU A 490 12.56 22.16 29.84
CA GLU A 490 12.49 20.75 29.43
C GLU A 490 13.82 20.28 28.84
N LEU A 491 14.49 21.09 28.02
CA LEU A 491 15.80 20.79 27.45
C LEU A 491 16.88 20.76 28.55
N GLN A 492 16.81 21.66 29.54
CA GLN A 492 17.65 21.58 30.74
C GLN A 492 17.37 20.33 31.57
N ASN A 493 16.11 19.96 31.76
CA ASN A 493 15.72 18.78 32.51
C ASN A 493 16.18 17.51 31.79
N LEU A 494 16.04 17.44 30.47
CA LEU A 494 16.54 16.34 29.63
C LEU A 494 18.07 16.27 29.66
N LYS A 495 18.75 17.41 29.66
CA LYS A 495 20.21 17.47 29.81
C LYS A 495 20.66 17.00 31.19
N LYS A 496 19.93 17.34 32.26
CA LYS A 496 20.18 16.86 33.63
C LYS A 496 19.92 15.36 33.75
N THR A 497 18.82 14.84 33.20
CA THR A 497 18.54 13.40 33.21
C THR A 497 19.60 12.65 32.42
N HIS A 498 19.98 13.12 31.23
CA HIS A 498 21.05 12.52 30.46
C HIS A 498 22.38 12.55 31.22
N GLN A 499 22.72 13.68 31.87
CA GLN A 499 23.92 13.78 32.69
C GLN A 499 23.90 12.85 33.90
N ILE A 500 22.73 12.63 34.53
CA ILE A 500 22.56 11.64 35.60
C ILE A 500 22.74 10.22 35.04
N THR A 501 22.17 9.90 33.87
CA THR A 501 22.36 8.58 33.24
C THR A 501 23.83 8.33 32.88
N VAL A 502 24.53 9.34 32.36
CA VAL A 502 25.95 9.24 32.05
C VAL A 502 26.78 9.04 33.32
N LYS A 503 26.47 9.76 34.41
CA LYS A 503 27.12 9.54 35.71
C LYS A 503 26.84 8.15 36.27
N ASN A 504 25.61 7.66 36.16
CA ASN A 504 25.24 6.31 36.60
C ASN A 504 25.98 5.23 35.79
N LEU A 505 26.04 5.38 34.47
CA LEU A 505 26.80 4.48 33.60
C LEU A 505 28.30 4.56 33.89
N GLN A 506 28.84 5.75 34.19
CA GLN A 506 30.23 5.90 34.62
C GLN A 506 30.50 5.22 35.97
N MET A 507 29.59 5.37 36.95
CA MET A 507 29.68 4.66 38.23
C MET A 507 29.56 3.14 38.05
N GLU A 508 28.72 2.67 37.12
CA GLU A 508 28.60 1.25 36.80
C GLU A 508 29.86 0.72 36.12
N ILE A 509 30.46 1.48 35.21
CA ILE A 509 31.75 1.16 34.60
C ILE A 509 32.86 1.13 35.66
N GLU A 510 32.90 2.11 36.57
CA GLU A 510 33.86 2.08 37.67
C GLU A 510 33.61 0.90 38.62
N ASN A 511 32.35 0.57 38.91
CA ASN A 511 32.00 -0.56 39.76
C ASN A 511 32.41 -1.90 39.11
N LEU A 512 32.13 -2.08 37.81
CA LEU A 512 32.57 -3.24 37.03
C LEU A 512 34.09 -3.31 36.89
N LYS A 513 34.76 -2.16 36.76
CA LYS A 513 36.22 -2.07 36.76
C LYS A 513 36.80 -2.42 38.13
N SER A 514 36.13 -2.00 39.21
CA SER A 514 36.49 -2.33 40.58
C SER A 514 36.27 -3.80 40.87
N GLN A 515 35.16 -4.41 40.43
CA GLN A 515 34.93 -5.86 40.47
C GLN A 515 35.96 -6.63 39.66
N ASN A 516 36.32 -6.17 38.45
CA ASN A 516 37.38 -6.80 37.67
C ASN A 516 38.74 -6.69 38.36
N SER A 517 39.02 -5.58 39.03
CA SER A 517 40.24 -5.42 39.83
C SER A 517 40.22 -6.29 41.09
N GLN A 518 39.06 -6.47 41.73
CA GLN A 518 38.86 -7.37 42.86
C GLN A 518 38.97 -8.83 42.45
N LEU A 519 38.44 -9.23 41.28
CA LEU A 519 38.63 -10.56 40.72
C LEU A 519 40.09 -10.82 40.34
N LYS A 520 40.80 -9.81 39.81
CA LYS A 520 42.25 -9.87 39.57
C LYS A 520 43.08 -9.89 40.85
N LEU A 521 42.60 -9.28 41.93
CA LEU A 521 43.23 -9.36 43.25
C LEU A 521 42.90 -10.69 43.94
N ARG A 522 41.70 -11.23 43.76
CA ARG A 522 41.29 -12.57 44.25
C ARG A 522 42.08 -13.66 43.54
N SER A 523 42.31 -13.56 42.22
CA SER A 523 43.21 -14.45 41.49
C SER A 523 44.69 -14.32 41.90
N LYS A 524 45.09 -13.19 42.52
CA LYS A 524 46.44 -12.99 43.07
C LYS A 524 46.54 -13.36 44.55
N LYS A 525 45.44 -13.36 45.30
CA LYS A 525 45.38 -13.70 46.73
C LYS A 525 45.09 -15.19 46.96
N ASP A 526 44.45 -15.87 46.01
CA ASP A 526 44.27 -17.33 45.99
C ASP A 526 45.54 -18.08 45.51
N ASN A 527 46.70 -17.42 45.49
CA ASN A 527 48.02 -17.99 45.16
C ASN A 527 48.97 -18.10 46.37
N LYS A 528 48.47 -17.82 47.58
CA LYS A 528 49.12 -18.24 48.82
C LYS A 528 48.04 -18.84 49.70
N ASP A 529 48.27 -20.09 50.09
CA ASP A 529 47.49 -20.84 51.07
C ASP A 529 46.23 -21.52 50.50
N LEU A 530 46.44 -22.66 49.82
CA LEU A 530 45.82 -23.99 50.09
C LEU A 530 45.84 -24.88 48.83
N GLU A 531 46.74 -25.88 48.83
CA GLU A 531 46.67 -27.22 48.19
C GLU A 531 45.64 -27.46 47.04
N PRO A 532 46.08 -27.72 45.79
CA PRO A 532 45.25 -28.30 44.74
C PRO A 532 45.78 -29.67 44.27
N THR A 533 45.74 -30.70 45.12
CA THR A 533 46.05 -32.08 44.71
C THR A 533 44.87 -32.77 43.98
N ASP A 534 43.64 -32.24 44.05
CA ASP A 534 42.44 -32.95 43.59
C ASP A 534 41.88 -32.57 42.20
N SER A 535 42.28 -31.44 41.63
CA SER A 535 41.75 -30.97 40.32
C SER A 535 42.59 -31.42 39.13
N GLN A 536 43.90 -31.64 39.32
CA GLN A 536 44.79 -32.12 38.27
C GLN A 536 44.64 -33.63 38.04
N MET A 537 44.33 -34.40 39.11
CA MET A 537 44.05 -35.84 39.02
C MET A 537 42.74 -36.13 38.28
N LYS A 538 41.71 -35.28 38.43
CA LYS A 538 40.44 -35.42 37.69
C LYS A 538 40.59 -35.08 36.21
N GLN A 539 41.38 -34.06 35.86
CA GLN A 539 41.65 -33.73 34.46
C GLN A 539 42.52 -34.80 33.78
N GLY A 540 43.51 -35.36 34.49
CA GLY A 540 44.29 -36.52 34.05
C GLY A 540 43.43 -37.78 33.85
N ASN A 541 42.61 -38.13 34.82
CA ASN A 541 41.70 -39.28 34.73
C ASN A 541 40.71 -39.17 33.57
N THR A 542 40.20 -37.96 33.26
CA THR A 542 39.33 -37.78 32.08
C THR A 542 40.08 -37.93 30.77
N LYS A 543 41.33 -37.46 30.67
CA LYS A 543 42.18 -37.65 29.49
C LYS A 543 42.56 -39.11 29.29
N ASP A 544 42.95 -39.81 30.35
CA ASP A 544 43.30 -41.23 30.29
C ASP A 544 42.09 -42.10 29.94
N ARG A 545 40.91 -41.74 30.43
CA ARG A 545 39.66 -42.42 30.06
C ARG A 545 39.30 -42.19 28.60
N LEU A 546 39.57 -41.00 28.06
CA LEU A 546 39.35 -40.67 26.64
C LEU A 546 40.35 -41.41 25.73
N LEU A 547 41.61 -41.52 26.15
CA LEU A 547 42.62 -42.31 25.43
C LEU A 547 42.29 -43.80 25.42
N LYS A 548 41.86 -44.36 26.56
CA LYS A 548 41.39 -45.77 26.65
C LYS A 548 40.15 -46.01 25.77
N LEU A 549 39.17 -45.10 25.79
CA LEU A 549 37.98 -45.22 24.94
C LEU A 549 38.35 -45.16 23.46
N ASN A 550 39.33 -44.34 23.09
CA ASN A 550 39.83 -44.24 21.72
C ASN A 550 40.60 -45.50 21.29
N GLU A 551 41.39 -46.09 22.19
CA GLU A 551 42.08 -47.36 21.95
C GLU A 551 41.09 -48.54 21.85
N GLU A 552 40.06 -48.57 22.70
CA GLU A 552 38.92 -49.50 22.60
C GLU A 552 38.16 -49.31 21.28
N LEU A 553 37.96 -48.09 20.81
CA LEU A 553 37.30 -47.82 19.53
C LEU A 553 38.15 -48.31 18.35
N VAL A 554 39.48 -48.16 18.42
CA VAL A 554 40.40 -48.70 17.41
C VAL A 554 40.41 -50.23 17.42
N THR A 555 40.43 -50.87 18.59
CA THR A 555 40.37 -52.34 18.68
C THR A 555 39.02 -52.87 18.20
N LYS A 556 37.90 -52.22 18.56
CA LYS A 556 36.57 -52.57 18.05
C LYS A 556 36.43 -52.35 16.55
N ASN A 557 37.04 -51.32 15.99
CA ASN A 557 37.08 -51.13 14.53
C ASN A 557 37.88 -52.24 13.83
N ARG A 558 38.99 -52.70 14.42
CA ARG A 558 39.72 -53.87 13.90
C ARG A 558 38.88 -55.14 14.00
N GLU A 559 38.19 -55.35 15.12
CA GLU A 559 37.28 -56.49 15.32
C GLU A 559 36.11 -56.46 14.32
N ILE A 560 35.52 -55.29 14.07
CA ILE A 560 34.49 -55.12 13.03
C ILE A 560 35.07 -55.42 11.65
N GLN A 561 36.30 -54.99 11.36
CA GLN A 561 36.94 -55.27 10.08
C GLN A 561 37.25 -56.77 9.91
N ASP A 562 37.65 -57.45 10.97
CA ASP A 562 37.88 -58.89 10.96
C ASP A 562 36.56 -59.67 10.88
N LEU A 563 35.52 -59.24 11.59
CA LEU A 563 34.15 -59.75 11.44
C LEU A 563 33.61 -59.50 10.03
N THR A 564 33.94 -58.37 9.40
CA THR A 564 33.56 -58.10 8.01
C THR A 564 34.27 -59.08 7.07
N LYS A 565 35.57 -59.35 7.28
CA LYS A 565 36.29 -60.38 6.53
C LYS A 565 35.74 -61.79 6.78
N THR A 566 35.31 -62.13 8.00
CA THR A 566 34.68 -63.43 8.27
C THR A 566 33.30 -63.52 7.64
N VAL A 567 32.50 -62.46 7.68
CA VAL A 567 31.21 -62.38 6.97
C VAL A 567 31.43 -62.48 5.47
N GLU A 568 32.44 -61.82 4.89
CA GLU A 568 32.79 -61.97 3.48
C GLU A 568 33.26 -63.39 3.14
N LYS A 569 34.03 -64.04 4.02
CA LYS A 569 34.40 -65.46 3.86
C LYS A 569 33.19 -66.36 3.93
N LEU A 570 32.30 -66.17 4.91
CA LEU A 570 31.05 -66.92 5.05
C LEU A 570 30.09 -66.63 3.90
N GLN A 571 30.08 -65.42 3.34
CA GLN A 571 29.32 -65.07 2.15
C GLN A 571 29.92 -65.69 0.89
N LYS A 572 31.26 -65.77 0.79
CA LYS A 572 31.96 -66.48 -0.30
C LYS A 572 31.76 -67.98 -0.19
N GLU A 573 31.80 -68.56 1.01
CA GLU A 573 31.44 -69.97 1.26
C GLU A 573 29.96 -70.21 0.99
N ARG A 574 29.06 -69.31 1.40
CA ARG A 574 27.63 -69.39 1.06
C ARG A 574 27.41 -69.26 -0.45
N MET A 575 28.14 -68.39 -1.14
CA MET A 575 28.10 -68.30 -2.60
C MET A 575 28.62 -69.58 -3.24
N MET A 576 29.72 -70.15 -2.75
CA MET A 576 30.28 -71.43 -3.21
C MET A 576 29.29 -72.58 -3.00
N MET A 577 28.67 -72.65 -1.82
CA MET A 577 27.61 -73.61 -1.46
C MET A 577 26.31 -73.39 -2.25
N LEU A 578 25.99 -72.15 -2.64
CA LEU A 578 24.83 -71.83 -3.49
C LEU A 578 25.13 -72.07 -4.98
N SER A 579 26.37 -71.90 -5.44
CA SER A 579 26.79 -72.24 -6.81
C SER A 579 26.91 -73.74 -7.01
N ASP A 580 27.33 -74.50 -5.99
CA ASP A 580 27.29 -75.97 -6.00
C ASP A 580 25.85 -76.51 -5.91
N ASN A 581 24.95 -75.79 -5.23
CA ASN A 581 23.51 -76.10 -5.24
C ASN A 581 22.81 -75.73 -6.57
N ASN A 582 23.29 -74.72 -7.31
CA ASN A 582 22.73 -74.32 -8.61
C ASN A 582 23.25 -75.17 -9.79
N LEU A 583 24.36 -75.89 -9.65
CA LEU A 583 24.80 -76.92 -10.59
C LEU A 583 24.19 -78.31 -10.30
N ARG A 584 23.69 -78.54 -9.08
CA ARG A 584 22.93 -79.74 -8.70
C ARG A 584 21.42 -79.65 -8.97
N ASN A 585 20.87 -78.45 -9.14
CA ASN A 585 19.43 -78.23 -9.38
C ASN A 585 19.00 -78.14 -10.85
N LYS A 586 19.88 -78.43 -11.82
CA LYS A 586 19.57 -78.29 -13.27
C LYS A 586 19.59 -79.59 -14.08
N ALA A 587 19.81 -80.74 -13.45
CA ALA A 587 19.75 -82.05 -14.10
C ALA A 587 18.97 -83.04 -13.21
N ASN A 588 17.63 -82.92 -13.22
CA ASN A 588 16.65 -84.03 -13.09
C ASN A 588 15.21 -83.48 -13.05
N ASN A 589 14.62 -83.39 -14.26
CA ASN A 589 13.25 -83.59 -14.70
C ASN A 589 11.98 -83.12 -13.95
N LYS A 590 11.04 -82.69 -14.81
CA LYS A 590 9.58 -82.78 -14.67
C LYS A 590 9.13 -84.05 -13.92
N GLU A 591 8.00 -83.87 -13.23
CA GLU A 591 7.13 -84.84 -12.57
C GLU A 591 7.50 -85.24 -11.14
N ASN A 592 6.62 -84.78 -10.24
CA ASN A 592 6.08 -85.46 -9.07
C ASN A 592 7.05 -86.27 -8.20
N SER A 593 7.30 -85.72 -7.02
CA SER A 593 7.53 -86.40 -5.74
C SER A 593 7.53 -87.93 -5.78
N THR A 594 8.71 -88.53 -5.91
CA THR A 594 9.04 -89.87 -5.37
C THR A 594 10.56 -90.08 -5.33
N GLU A 595 10.97 -90.63 -4.19
CA GLU A 595 11.97 -91.71 -4.04
C GLU A 595 13.33 -91.54 -4.73
N ILE A 596 14.41 -91.28 -3.98
CA ILE A 596 15.12 -92.30 -3.19
C ILE A 596 15.57 -93.46 -4.08
N LEU A 597 16.89 -93.70 -4.04
CA LEU A 597 17.58 -94.99 -3.95
C LEU A 597 18.64 -95.26 -5.04
N LYS A 598 19.84 -95.50 -4.50
CA LYS A 598 20.73 -96.64 -4.80
C LYS A 598 21.61 -96.46 -6.04
N LYS A 599 22.89 -96.84 -6.01
CA LYS A 599 23.75 -97.54 -5.04
C LYS A 599 25.14 -97.51 -5.73
N ASN A 600 26.27 -97.36 -5.06
CA ASN A 600 26.88 -98.40 -4.25
C ASN A 600 27.81 -97.74 -3.22
N THR A 601 27.65 -97.94 -1.91
CA THR A 601 27.96 -99.14 -1.10
C THR A 601 29.46 -99.33 -0.85
N SER A 602 29.95 -98.80 0.27
CA SER A 602 30.80 -99.50 1.25
C SER A 602 30.90 -98.61 2.50
N ALA A 603 30.22 -99.00 3.58
CA ALA A 603 30.78 -99.67 4.75
C ALA A 603 31.38 -98.68 5.77
N THR A 604 30.62 -98.27 6.81
CA THR A 604 30.66 -98.81 8.19
C THR A 604 31.53 -97.90 9.09
N GLY A 605 31.16 -97.39 10.27
CA GLY A 605 29.97 -97.46 11.12
C GLY A 605 30.05 -96.27 12.12
N LYS A 606 28.94 -95.58 12.42
CA LYS A 606 28.16 -95.70 13.67
C LYS A 606 29.01 -95.58 14.96
N ARG A 607 28.85 -94.49 15.73
CA ARG A 607 27.94 -94.34 16.91
C ARG A 607 28.71 -94.61 18.23
N HIS A 608 28.38 -94.11 19.41
CA HIS A 608 27.36 -93.22 19.99
C HIS A 608 27.83 -92.92 21.43
N SER A 609 27.16 -91.98 22.10
CA SER A 609 27.03 -91.78 23.57
C SER A 609 27.75 -92.78 24.50
N SER A 610 28.53 -92.28 25.47
CA SER A 610 28.21 -92.31 26.93
C SER A 610 29.48 -92.09 27.79
N ASN A 611 29.24 -91.82 29.08
CA ASN A 611 30.14 -91.62 30.22
C ASN A 611 31.44 -92.46 30.33
N SER A 612 32.32 -91.91 31.20
CA SER A 612 33.20 -92.57 32.17
C SER A 612 34.56 -93.15 31.74
N GLU A 613 35.46 -93.04 32.72
CA GLU A 613 36.82 -93.53 32.91
C GLU A 613 37.38 -94.66 32.03
N PRO A 614 38.72 -94.69 31.84
CA PRO A 614 39.42 -95.86 31.31
C PRO A 614 39.64 -96.90 32.43
N PHE A 615 39.41 -98.19 32.18
CA PHE A 615 40.36 -99.30 32.50
C PHE A 615 39.81 -100.68 32.09
N GLN A 616 40.76 -101.56 31.74
CA GLN A 616 40.64 -102.92 31.19
C GLN A 616 39.78 -103.95 31.97
N GLY A 617 39.14 -104.83 31.18
CA GLY A 617 39.39 -106.28 31.21
C GLY A 617 38.36 -107.16 31.90
N ILE A 618 37.80 -108.14 31.17
CA ILE A 618 37.75 -109.57 31.54
C ILE A 618 37.03 -110.40 30.45
N PHE A 619 37.85 -111.18 29.74
CA PHE A 619 37.63 -112.55 29.25
C PHE A 619 36.61 -112.88 28.15
N LYS A 620 37.14 -113.55 27.11
CA LYS A 620 36.45 -114.65 26.44
C LYS A 620 36.11 -115.71 27.49
N ASP A 621 34.90 -116.24 27.51
CA ASP A 621 34.72 -117.69 27.59
C ASP A 621 33.29 -118.11 27.18
N ASP A 622 33.21 -119.04 26.24
CA ASP A 622 31.99 -119.76 25.88
C ASP A 622 31.53 -120.61 27.07
N ARG A 623 30.39 -120.32 27.76
CA ARG A 623 29.59 -121.35 28.48
C ARG A 623 28.09 -120.97 28.61
N ILE A 624 27.28 -121.79 27.92
CA ILE A 624 25.92 -122.34 28.20
C ILE A 624 25.03 -121.66 29.28
N TYR A 625 23.78 -121.37 28.88
CA TYR A 625 22.63 -120.91 29.67
C TYR A 625 21.82 -122.05 30.32
N GLN A 626 21.30 -121.84 31.54
CA GLN A 626 20.19 -122.64 32.11
C GLN A 626 19.19 -121.82 32.98
N PRO A 627 17.91 -122.28 33.08
CA PRO A 627 16.71 -121.48 33.32
C PRO A 627 15.84 -121.92 34.53
N HIS A 628 16.01 -121.31 35.72
CA HIS A 628 15.09 -121.50 36.85
C HIS A 628 14.81 -120.20 37.66
N THR A 629 14.80 -119.01 37.06
CA THR A 629 14.98 -117.76 37.86
C THR A 629 14.02 -116.58 37.69
N PHE A 630 12.91 -116.63 36.95
CA PHE A 630 12.00 -115.46 36.88
C PHE A 630 10.56 -115.83 37.24
N SER A 631 9.99 -115.11 38.22
CA SER A 631 8.74 -115.42 38.91
C SER A 631 7.72 -114.30 38.73
N ASP A 632 6.44 -114.63 38.94
CA ASP A 632 5.23 -113.79 38.74
C ASP A 632 5.24 -112.39 39.39
N SER A 633 6.19 -112.12 40.29
CA SER A 633 6.51 -110.79 40.84
C SER A 633 6.76 -109.76 39.74
N ASP A 634 7.39 -110.20 38.65
CA ASP A 634 7.93 -109.33 37.62
C ASP A 634 6.83 -108.69 36.73
N LEU A 635 5.63 -109.29 36.66
CA LEU A 635 4.54 -108.80 35.78
C LEU A 635 3.66 -107.72 36.44
N SER A 636 3.41 -107.84 37.75
CA SER A 636 2.67 -106.81 38.52
C SER A 636 3.51 -105.54 38.67
N GLU A 637 4.83 -105.71 38.79
CA GLU A 637 5.81 -104.63 38.85
C GLU A 637 5.76 -103.76 37.58
N VAL A 638 5.65 -104.37 36.40
CA VAL A 638 5.56 -103.65 35.10
C VAL A 638 4.25 -102.86 34.94
N LEU A 639 3.12 -103.36 35.45
CA LEU A 639 1.85 -102.62 35.39
C LEU A 639 1.84 -101.42 36.35
N GLN A 640 2.41 -101.58 37.54
CA GLN A 640 2.61 -100.48 38.48
C GLN A 640 3.59 -99.45 37.91
N GLU A 641 4.67 -99.89 37.28
CA GLU A 641 5.62 -99.03 36.57
C GLU A 641 4.96 -98.25 35.43
N ASN A 642 4.05 -98.86 34.65
CA ASN A 642 3.33 -98.15 33.60
C ASN A 642 2.38 -97.06 34.13
N ALA A 643 1.70 -97.32 35.25
CA ALA A 643 0.87 -96.31 35.90
C ALA A 643 1.72 -95.14 36.41
N HIS A 644 2.86 -95.46 37.04
CA HIS A 644 3.85 -94.48 37.47
C HIS A 644 4.41 -93.64 36.31
N LEU A 645 4.78 -94.26 35.19
CA LEU A 645 5.30 -93.56 34.01
C LEU A 645 4.26 -92.61 33.37
N LYS A 646 2.97 -92.94 33.42
CA LYS A 646 1.91 -92.03 32.94
C LYS A 646 1.76 -90.81 33.83
N GLU A 647 1.77 -91.01 35.15
CA GLU A 647 1.77 -89.90 36.11
C GLU A 647 3.01 -89.01 35.95
N GLU A 648 4.18 -89.61 35.70
CA GLU A 648 5.40 -88.85 35.40
C GLU A 648 5.32 -88.06 34.09
N LEU A 649 4.72 -88.63 33.03
CA LEU A 649 4.50 -87.92 31.76
C LEU A 649 3.53 -86.74 31.91
N GLU A 650 2.44 -86.91 32.66
CA GLU A 650 1.51 -85.82 32.95
C GLU A 650 2.18 -84.72 33.78
N ARG A 651 2.97 -85.09 34.80
CA ARG A 651 3.78 -84.17 35.60
C ARG A 651 4.78 -83.39 34.72
N LEU A 652 5.52 -84.08 33.84
CA LEU A 652 6.47 -83.46 32.92
C LEU A 652 5.77 -82.55 31.89
N SER A 653 4.58 -82.92 31.41
CA SER A 653 3.78 -82.09 30.51
C SER A 653 3.31 -80.80 31.18
N LEU A 654 2.83 -80.89 32.43
CA LEU A 654 2.48 -79.72 33.23
C LEU A 654 3.70 -78.85 33.54
N GLU A 655 4.85 -79.45 33.85
CA GLU A 655 6.10 -78.72 34.07
C GLU A 655 6.57 -78.00 32.81
N MET A 656 6.56 -78.67 31.65
CA MET A 656 6.88 -78.05 30.35
C MET A 656 5.93 -76.88 30.04
N ASN A 657 4.63 -77.05 30.28
CA ASN A 657 3.65 -75.97 30.09
C ASN A 657 3.89 -74.81 31.06
N GLN A 658 4.23 -75.10 32.33
CA GLN A 658 4.55 -74.07 33.31
C GLN A 658 5.83 -73.31 32.92
N GLN A 659 6.86 -74.01 32.43
CA GLN A 659 8.08 -73.38 31.93
C GLN A 659 7.82 -72.53 30.68
N ARG A 660 6.94 -72.98 29.78
CA ARG A 660 6.53 -72.19 28.60
C ARG A 660 5.79 -70.91 29.00
N VAL A 661 4.89 -70.99 29.99
CA VAL A 661 4.19 -69.79 30.49
C VAL A 661 5.15 -68.85 31.20
N LYS A 662 6.08 -69.38 32.01
CA LYS A 662 7.12 -68.57 32.67
C LYS A 662 8.02 -67.88 31.65
N SER A 663 8.47 -68.58 30.60
CA SER A 663 9.30 -67.97 29.55
C SER A 663 8.53 -66.95 28.72
N GLN A 664 7.25 -67.18 28.44
CA GLN A 664 6.41 -66.19 27.77
C GLN A 664 6.19 -64.94 28.63
N ALA A 665 6.02 -65.10 29.95
CA ALA A 665 5.87 -63.98 30.88
C ALA A 665 7.16 -63.15 31.00
N THR A 666 8.33 -63.79 31.06
CA THR A 666 9.62 -63.07 31.10
C THR A 666 9.91 -62.35 29.79
N LEU A 667 9.58 -62.95 28.65
CA LEU A 667 9.67 -62.30 27.35
C LEU A 667 8.77 -61.06 27.30
N ALA A 668 7.49 -61.17 27.65
CA ALA A 668 6.57 -60.03 27.68
C ALA A 668 7.02 -58.92 28.64
N TYR A 669 7.60 -59.28 29.79
CA TYR A 669 8.17 -58.32 30.74
C TYR A 669 9.38 -57.58 30.14
N SER A 670 10.30 -58.31 29.49
CA SER A 670 11.48 -57.72 28.84
C SER A 670 11.11 -56.82 27.66
N GLU A 671 10.12 -57.22 26.85
CA GLU A 671 9.60 -56.42 25.73
C GLU A 671 8.92 -55.15 26.21
N ASN A 672 8.17 -55.21 27.32
CA ASN A 672 7.55 -54.04 27.93
C ASN A 672 8.63 -53.07 28.47
N ASN A 673 9.66 -53.59 29.14
CA ASN A 673 10.77 -52.76 29.62
C ASN A 673 11.54 -52.09 28.46
N ILE A 674 11.77 -52.80 27.35
CA ILE A 674 12.38 -52.23 26.14
C ILE A 674 11.49 -51.12 25.56
N ARG A 675 10.18 -51.32 25.47
CA ARG A 675 9.24 -50.29 25.00
C ARG A 675 9.26 -49.05 25.88
N ARG A 676 9.24 -49.20 27.21
CA ARG A 676 9.32 -48.07 28.13
C ARG A 676 10.62 -47.27 27.95
N ILE A 677 11.76 -47.94 27.84
CA ILE A 677 13.05 -47.27 27.60
C ILE A 677 13.05 -46.54 26.26
N GLN A 678 12.43 -47.11 25.22
CA GLN A 678 12.28 -46.46 23.92
C GLN A 678 11.37 -45.23 23.98
N GLU A 679 10.26 -45.32 24.71
CA GLU A 679 9.33 -44.20 24.97
C GLU A 679 10.03 -43.08 25.74
N ASP A 680 10.71 -43.39 26.86
CA ASP A 680 11.48 -42.43 27.66
C ASP A 680 12.58 -41.74 26.82
N ALA A 681 13.28 -42.51 25.98
CA ALA A 681 14.29 -41.95 25.08
C ALA A 681 13.67 -41.04 24.00
N ALA A 682 12.51 -41.42 23.46
CA ALA A 682 11.79 -40.61 22.49
C ALA A 682 11.27 -39.31 23.11
N GLU A 683 10.74 -39.35 24.33
CA GLU A 683 10.31 -38.18 25.10
C GLU A 683 11.49 -37.25 25.40
N TYR A 684 12.63 -37.80 25.82
CA TYR A 684 13.84 -37.02 26.04
C TYR A 684 14.31 -36.33 24.74
N ILE A 685 14.36 -37.05 23.62
CA ILE A 685 14.72 -36.47 22.32
C ILE A 685 13.71 -35.39 21.90
N ALA A 686 12.41 -35.61 22.10
CA ALA A 686 11.38 -34.63 21.81
C ALA A 686 11.53 -33.37 22.67
N SER A 687 11.78 -33.52 23.97
CA SER A 687 12.02 -32.40 24.89
C SER A 687 13.26 -31.58 24.48
N LEU A 688 14.33 -32.26 24.06
CA LEU A 688 15.56 -31.62 23.60
C LEU A 688 15.33 -30.87 22.28
N LYS A 689 14.62 -31.48 21.31
CA LYS A 689 14.23 -30.81 20.06
C LYS A 689 13.35 -29.59 20.32
N ALA A 690 12.38 -29.70 21.22
CA ALA A 690 11.53 -28.57 21.60
C ALA A 690 12.31 -27.45 22.30
N SER A 691 13.29 -27.80 23.15
CA SER A 691 14.17 -26.81 23.78
C SER A 691 15.05 -26.10 22.75
N HIS A 692 15.65 -26.85 21.83
CA HIS A 692 16.45 -26.30 20.74
C HIS A 692 15.62 -25.37 19.84
N GLN A 693 14.40 -25.77 19.49
CA GLN A 693 13.48 -24.95 18.70
C GLN A 693 13.15 -23.63 19.41
N ARG A 694 12.84 -23.68 20.71
CA ARG A 694 12.61 -22.47 21.52
C ARG A 694 13.84 -21.56 21.58
N GLU A 695 15.04 -22.12 21.64
CA GLU A 695 16.28 -21.35 21.67
C GLU A 695 16.58 -20.71 20.31
N MET A 696 16.34 -21.42 19.20
CA MET A 696 16.41 -20.86 17.85
C MET A 696 15.40 -19.72 17.66
N GLU A 697 14.15 -19.91 18.09
CA GLU A 697 13.13 -18.85 18.07
C GLU A 697 13.55 -17.65 18.92
N LYS A 698 14.14 -17.88 20.10
CA LYS A 698 14.65 -16.81 20.94
C LYS A 698 15.79 -16.04 20.25
N ILE A 699 16.73 -16.71 19.60
CA ILE A 699 17.81 -16.08 18.83
C ILE A 699 17.23 -15.28 17.65
N LEU A 700 16.28 -15.85 16.90
CA LEU A 700 15.61 -15.17 15.79
C LEU A 700 14.84 -13.94 16.26
N CYS A 701 14.10 -14.03 17.38
CA CYS A 701 13.39 -12.90 17.96
C CYS A 701 14.36 -11.84 18.52
N GLN A 702 15.47 -12.24 19.11
CA GLN A 702 16.50 -11.32 19.61
C GLN A 702 17.17 -10.59 18.45
N HIS A 703 17.56 -11.32 17.40
CA HIS A 703 18.08 -10.75 16.16
C HIS A 703 17.04 -9.82 15.51
N ALA A 704 15.77 -10.22 15.44
CA ALA A 704 14.72 -9.34 14.93
C ALA A 704 14.52 -8.08 15.79
N ARG A 705 14.65 -8.15 17.12
CA ARG A 705 14.59 -6.96 18.00
C ARG A 705 15.81 -6.06 17.88
N GLU A 706 17.00 -6.63 17.77
CA GLU A 706 18.25 -5.88 17.61
C GLU A 706 18.34 -5.24 16.21
N HIS A 707 17.78 -5.90 15.20
CA HIS A 707 17.78 -5.44 13.82
C HIS A 707 16.53 -4.63 13.41
N SER A 708 15.43 -4.66 14.16
CA SER A 708 14.26 -3.81 13.90
C SER A 708 14.48 -2.34 14.30
N ALA A 709 15.37 -2.09 15.27
CA ALA A 709 15.85 -0.74 15.62
C ALA A 709 17.19 -0.38 14.95
N SER A 710 17.75 -1.28 14.14
CA SER A 710 19.05 -1.09 13.49
C SER A 710 18.97 -0.04 12.39
N LYS A 711 20.11 0.60 12.12
CA LYS A 711 20.28 1.58 11.04
C LYS A 711 19.75 1.08 9.69
N VAL A 712 19.74 -0.23 9.46
CA VAL A 712 19.17 -0.85 8.25
C VAL A 712 17.65 -0.69 8.17
N ALA A 713 16.90 -0.82 9.27
CA ALA A 713 15.45 -0.62 9.28
C ALA A 713 15.09 0.87 9.11
N GLU A 714 15.86 1.78 9.72
CA GLU A 714 15.72 3.23 9.51
C GLU A 714 16.02 3.62 8.05
N LEU A 715 17.09 3.07 7.46
CA LEU A 715 17.43 3.29 6.06
C LEU A 715 16.39 2.69 5.11
N ASN A 716 15.87 1.49 5.39
CA ASN A 716 14.79 0.91 4.61
C ASN A 716 13.50 1.73 4.71
N SER A 717 13.14 2.22 5.89
CA SER A 717 12.01 3.15 6.06
C SER A 717 12.21 4.43 5.24
N ARG A 718 13.42 5.03 5.29
CA ARG A 718 13.77 6.18 4.46
C ARG A 718 13.70 5.88 2.97
N ILE A 719 14.23 4.74 2.52
CA ILE A 719 14.17 4.29 1.13
C ILE A 719 12.71 4.12 0.71
N SER A 720 11.87 3.45 1.51
CA SER A 720 10.44 3.31 1.21
C SER A 720 9.72 4.65 1.15
N THR A 721 10.04 5.62 2.02
CA THR A 721 9.46 6.97 1.91
C THR A 721 9.90 7.70 0.64
N GLN A 722 11.16 7.54 0.23
CA GLN A 722 11.67 8.11 -1.01
C GLN A 722 11.06 7.42 -2.23
N GLU A 723 10.85 6.11 -2.20
CA GLU A 723 10.16 5.37 -3.26
C GLU A 723 8.71 5.81 -3.42
N ILE A 724 7.99 6.06 -2.32
CA ILE A 724 6.62 6.60 -2.35
C ILE A 724 6.62 8.01 -2.97
N LEU A 725 7.56 8.87 -2.57
CA LEU A 725 7.69 10.21 -3.14
C LEU A 725 8.01 10.16 -4.64
N ILE A 726 8.91 9.27 -5.05
CA ILE A 726 9.25 9.08 -6.47
C ILE A 726 8.02 8.61 -7.26
N LYS A 727 7.24 7.66 -6.73
CA LYS A 727 5.99 7.23 -7.37
C LYS A 727 4.98 8.37 -7.50
N HIS A 728 4.82 9.18 -6.45
CA HIS A 728 3.94 10.34 -6.50
C HIS A 728 4.40 11.38 -7.54
N LEU A 729 5.70 11.67 -7.61
CA LEU A 729 6.27 12.56 -8.62
C LEU A 729 6.11 11.99 -10.04
N GLN A 730 6.28 10.68 -10.22
CA GLN A 730 6.03 10.01 -11.50
C GLN A 730 4.55 10.09 -11.91
N GLU A 731 3.64 9.93 -10.96
CA GLU A 731 2.20 10.05 -11.19
C GLU A 731 1.81 11.49 -11.54
N GLN A 732 2.36 12.49 -10.85
CA GLN A 732 2.21 13.90 -11.19
C GLN A 732 2.74 14.20 -12.60
N ILE A 733 3.90 13.65 -12.99
CA ILE A 733 4.42 13.81 -14.36
C ILE A 733 3.47 13.17 -15.38
N GLY A 734 2.92 11.99 -15.08
CA GLY A 734 1.95 11.31 -15.95
C GLY A 734 0.62 12.07 -16.06
N GLU A 735 0.15 12.69 -14.98
CA GLU A 735 -1.01 13.58 -15.00
C GLU A 735 -0.77 14.83 -15.84
N GLN A 736 0.38 15.49 -15.67
CA GLN A 736 0.75 16.66 -16.47
C GLN A 736 0.85 16.31 -17.97
N GLN A 737 1.40 15.13 -18.31
CA GLN A 737 1.41 14.64 -19.70
C GLN A 737 0.01 14.43 -20.24
N ARG A 738 -0.89 13.79 -19.48
CA ARG A 738 -2.30 13.61 -19.88
C ARG A 738 -3.02 14.95 -20.07
N HIS A 739 -2.76 15.94 -19.22
CA HIS A 739 -3.30 17.29 -19.38
C HIS A 739 -2.76 17.97 -20.63
N GLN A 740 -1.48 17.81 -20.93
CA GLN A 740 -0.87 18.35 -22.15
C GLN A 740 -1.46 17.71 -23.42
N GLU A 741 -1.65 16.38 -23.43
CA GLU A 741 -2.32 15.68 -24.52
C GLU A 741 -3.78 16.13 -24.69
N ALA A 742 -4.54 16.26 -23.60
CA ALA A 742 -5.91 16.75 -23.63
C ALA A 742 -6.00 18.19 -24.16
N LEU A 743 -5.04 19.04 -23.77
CA LEU A 743 -4.95 20.42 -24.27
C LEU A 743 -4.68 20.43 -25.79
N LEU A 744 -3.73 19.62 -26.27
CA LEU A 744 -3.43 19.52 -27.71
C LEU A 744 -4.65 19.03 -28.51
N VAL A 745 -5.40 18.05 -27.99
CA VAL A 745 -6.65 17.59 -28.62
C VAL A 745 -7.70 18.70 -28.66
N SER A 746 -7.85 19.45 -27.57
CA SER A 746 -8.77 20.59 -27.51
C SER A 746 -8.37 21.69 -28.49
N GLN A 747 -7.08 22.02 -28.59
CA GLN A 747 -6.56 23.00 -29.55
C GLN A 747 -6.82 22.56 -30.99
N MET A 748 -6.57 21.29 -31.32
CA MET A 748 -6.88 20.76 -32.66
C MET A 748 -8.38 20.85 -32.98
N ARG A 749 -9.25 20.54 -32.01
CA ARG A 749 -10.71 20.68 -32.18
C ARG A 749 -11.11 22.14 -32.38
N GLU A 750 -10.52 23.06 -31.62
CA GLU A 750 -10.77 24.49 -31.77
C GLU A 750 -10.35 24.99 -33.15
N GLU A 751 -9.17 24.59 -33.64
CA GLU A 751 -8.70 24.96 -34.98
C GLU A 751 -9.63 24.42 -36.09
N LEU A 752 -10.15 23.21 -35.94
CA LEU A 752 -11.12 22.65 -36.88
C LEU A 752 -12.43 23.43 -36.87
N LEU A 753 -12.95 23.76 -35.69
CA LEU A 753 -14.16 24.58 -35.55
C LEU A 753 -13.95 26.00 -36.09
N GLN A 754 -12.79 26.61 -35.85
CA GLN A 754 -12.43 27.90 -36.43
C GLN A 754 -12.42 27.83 -37.96
N LYS A 755 -11.83 26.78 -38.55
CA LYS A 755 -11.86 26.55 -40.00
C LYS A 755 -13.30 26.41 -40.52
N GLU A 756 -14.14 25.63 -39.84
CA GLU A 756 -15.55 25.49 -40.22
C GLU A 756 -16.31 26.82 -40.14
N VAL A 757 -16.14 27.59 -39.07
CA VAL A 757 -16.75 28.92 -38.93
C VAL A 757 -16.28 29.86 -40.04
N THR A 758 -14.98 29.88 -40.36
CA THR A 758 -14.47 30.70 -41.46
C THR A 758 -15.07 30.30 -42.81
N LYS A 759 -15.23 28.99 -43.05
CA LYS A 759 -15.87 28.48 -44.26
C LYS A 759 -17.35 28.87 -44.34
N LEU A 760 -18.10 28.73 -43.25
CA LEU A 760 -19.51 29.13 -43.20
C LEU A 760 -19.69 30.64 -43.38
N LEU A 761 -18.77 31.46 -42.85
CA LEU A 761 -18.78 32.91 -43.06
C LEU A 761 -18.50 33.26 -44.53
N GLU A 762 -17.60 32.52 -45.19
CA GLU A 762 -17.32 32.66 -46.62
C GLU A 762 -18.54 32.28 -47.46
N GLU A 763 -19.14 31.10 -47.20
CA GLU A 763 -20.36 30.64 -47.88
C GLU A 763 -21.52 31.63 -47.66
N LEU A 764 -21.66 32.21 -46.46
CA LEU A 764 -22.66 33.26 -46.18
C LEU A 764 -22.37 34.55 -46.97
N ARG A 765 -21.09 34.93 -47.13
CA ARG A 765 -20.68 36.09 -47.92
C ARG A 765 -21.00 35.87 -49.40
N GLU A 766 -20.60 34.74 -49.96
CA GLU A 766 -20.89 34.37 -51.34
C GLU A 766 -22.40 34.31 -51.60
N ALA A 767 -23.18 33.72 -50.67
CA ALA A 767 -24.63 33.71 -50.75
C ALA A 767 -25.24 35.12 -50.72
N LYS A 768 -24.66 36.05 -49.96
CA LYS A 768 -25.07 37.48 -49.93
C LYS A 768 -24.71 38.23 -51.21
N GLU A 769 -23.54 37.97 -51.78
CA GLU A 769 -23.08 38.61 -53.02
C GLU A 769 -23.89 38.14 -54.23
N SER A 770 -24.21 36.84 -54.27
CA SER A 770 -25.05 36.19 -55.29
C SER A 770 -26.56 36.41 -55.13
N GLN A 771 -27.00 37.21 -54.15
CA GLN A 771 -28.42 37.53 -53.97
C GLN A 771 -29.03 38.17 -55.21
N SER A 772 -30.28 37.80 -55.48
CA SER A 772 -31.09 38.41 -56.54
C SER A 772 -31.21 39.94 -56.32
N PRO A 773 -31.28 40.74 -57.40
CA PRO A 773 -31.43 42.19 -57.28
C PRO A 773 -32.66 42.57 -56.46
N GLU A 774 -33.76 41.81 -56.56
CA GLU A 774 -34.97 41.98 -55.74
C GLU A 774 -34.69 41.83 -54.24
N MET A 775 -33.95 40.80 -53.83
CA MET A 775 -33.56 40.60 -52.42
C MET A 775 -32.67 41.75 -51.90
N LYS A 776 -31.76 42.27 -52.74
CA LYS A 776 -30.93 43.44 -52.41
C LYS A 776 -31.79 44.71 -52.21
N HIS A 777 -32.86 44.87 -52.99
CA HIS A 777 -33.83 45.94 -52.78
C HIS A 777 -34.62 45.76 -51.48
N PHE A 778 -35.08 44.54 -51.18
CA PHE A 778 -35.76 44.24 -49.91
C PHE A 778 -34.87 44.55 -48.69
N LEU A 779 -33.59 44.14 -48.70
CA LEU A 779 -32.65 44.47 -47.61
C LEU A 779 -32.41 45.97 -47.47
N SER A 780 -32.40 46.71 -48.58
CA SER A 780 -32.27 48.17 -48.55
C SER A 780 -33.51 48.84 -47.96
N LEU A 781 -34.70 48.34 -48.29
CA LEU A 781 -35.96 48.78 -47.68
C LEU A 781 -36.00 48.42 -46.19
N GLU A 782 -35.58 47.22 -45.80
CA GLU A 782 -35.49 46.79 -44.40
C GLU A 782 -34.57 47.73 -43.60
N LYS A 783 -33.39 48.08 -44.14
CA LYS A 783 -32.50 49.08 -43.52
C LYS A 783 -33.17 50.44 -43.39
N LYS A 784 -33.91 50.88 -44.41
CA LYS A 784 -34.65 52.14 -44.37
C LYS A 784 -35.78 52.12 -43.34
N ILE A 785 -36.50 51.00 -43.23
CA ILE A 785 -37.54 50.78 -42.21
C ILE A 785 -36.93 50.83 -40.82
N LYS A 786 -35.85 50.07 -40.56
CA LYS A 786 -35.13 50.10 -39.28
C LYS A 786 -34.68 51.52 -38.91
N HIS A 787 -34.15 52.27 -39.88
CA HIS A 787 -33.77 53.67 -39.64
C HIS A 787 -34.98 54.58 -39.37
N ILE A 788 -36.14 54.32 -39.99
CA ILE A 788 -37.38 55.03 -39.69
C ILE A 788 -37.89 54.66 -38.30
N GLU A 789 -37.82 53.38 -37.91
CA GLU A 789 -38.20 52.87 -36.59
C GLU A 789 -37.33 53.50 -35.49
N THR A 790 -36.01 53.57 -35.65
CA THR A 790 -35.13 54.23 -34.67
C THR A 790 -35.49 55.70 -34.51
N ARG A 791 -35.73 56.42 -35.62
CA ARG A 791 -36.19 57.82 -35.58
C ARG A 791 -37.59 58.00 -35.01
N HIS A 792 -38.46 57.00 -35.12
CA HIS A 792 -39.77 57.01 -34.46
C HIS A 792 -39.62 56.81 -32.97
N ALA A 793 -38.81 55.82 -32.54
CA ALA A 793 -38.54 55.57 -31.13
C ALA A 793 -37.92 56.80 -30.44
N GLU A 794 -36.99 57.49 -31.11
CA GLU A 794 -36.41 58.75 -30.62
C GLU A 794 -37.48 59.84 -30.44
N ARG A 795 -38.35 60.06 -31.44
CA ARG A 795 -39.45 61.03 -31.35
C ARG A 795 -40.47 60.68 -30.28
N ASP A 796 -40.80 59.40 -30.11
CA ASP A 796 -41.73 58.94 -29.08
C ASP A 796 -41.14 59.18 -27.68
N GLN A 797 -39.84 58.95 -27.50
CA GLN A 797 -39.14 59.33 -26.26
C GLN A 797 -39.19 60.84 -26.00
N GLU A 798 -39.01 61.67 -27.03
CA GLU A 798 -39.14 63.14 -26.90
C GLU A 798 -40.56 63.56 -26.51
N ILE A 799 -41.58 62.98 -27.14
CA ILE A 799 -43.00 63.25 -26.83
C ILE A 799 -43.32 62.81 -25.40
N GLN A 800 -42.85 61.63 -24.97
CA GLN A 800 -43.02 61.15 -23.60
C GLN A 800 -42.37 62.10 -22.58
N LYS A 801 -41.16 62.60 -22.85
CA LYS A 801 -40.51 63.62 -22.01
C LYS A 801 -41.33 64.91 -21.95
N ALA A 802 -41.84 65.39 -23.08
CA ALA A 802 -42.67 66.58 -23.13
C ALA A 802 -44.00 66.40 -22.37
N ALA A 803 -44.63 65.23 -22.48
CA ALA A 803 -45.83 64.89 -21.72
C ALA A 803 -45.55 64.82 -20.22
N TRP A 804 -44.45 64.18 -19.81
CA TRP A 804 -44.02 64.10 -18.41
C TRP A 804 -43.76 65.49 -17.81
N LEU A 805 -43.14 66.40 -18.56
CA LEU A 805 -42.92 67.79 -18.11
C LEU A 805 -44.22 68.61 -18.03
N SER A 806 -45.17 68.36 -18.92
CA SER A 806 -46.45 69.09 -18.94
C SER A 806 -47.45 68.62 -17.87
N GLN A 807 -47.35 67.35 -17.44
CA GLN A 807 -48.30 66.72 -16.54
C GLN A 807 -48.37 67.37 -15.15
N PRO A 808 -47.25 67.63 -14.43
CA PRO A 808 -47.28 68.33 -13.14
C PRO A 808 -47.88 69.73 -13.23
N LEU A 809 -47.64 70.44 -14.34
CA LEU A 809 -48.19 71.77 -14.56
C LEU A 809 -49.71 71.74 -14.73
N ARG A 810 -50.21 70.72 -15.45
CA ARG A 810 -51.65 70.48 -15.62
C ARG A 810 -52.32 70.08 -14.31
N GLU A 811 -51.72 69.15 -13.57
CA GLU A 811 -52.21 68.69 -12.26
C GLU A 811 -52.22 69.82 -11.23
N ALA A 812 -51.18 70.65 -11.18
CA ALA A 812 -51.13 71.83 -10.32
C ALA A 812 -52.22 72.86 -10.67
N ARG A 813 -52.53 73.05 -11.96
CA ARG A 813 -53.62 73.93 -12.38
C ARG A 813 -54.98 73.37 -11.96
N GLN A 814 -55.21 72.07 -12.17
CA GLN A 814 -56.45 71.40 -11.78
C GLN A 814 -56.65 71.39 -10.25
N SER A 815 -55.59 71.16 -9.47
CA SER A 815 -55.66 71.18 -8.00
C SER A 815 -56.00 72.58 -7.48
N LEU A 816 -55.39 73.63 -8.06
CA LEU A 816 -55.73 75.02 -7.74
C LEU A 816 -57.19 75.36 -8.05
N GLU A 817 -57.71 74.90 -9.19
CA GLU A 817 -59.13 75.08 -9.54
C GLU A 817 -60.06 74.31 -8.59
N ALA A 818 -59.74 73.05 -8.29
CA ALA A 818 -60.49 72.22 -7.34
C ALA A 818 -60.49 72.82 -5.93
N GLU A 819 -59.38 73.38 -5.46
CA GLU A 819 -59.32 74.11 -4.19
C GLU A 819 -60.20 75.36 -4.19
N LYS A 820 -60.20 76.14 -5.28
CA LYS A 820 -61.09 77.30 -5.40
C LYS A 820 -62.56 76.89 -5.27
N TRP A 821 -62.98 75.83 -5.96
CA TRP A 821 -64.35 75.30 -5.87
C TRP A 821 -64.66 74.74 -4.49
N ARG A 822 -63.72 74.02 -3.87
CA ARG A 822 -63.87 73.51 -2.49
C ARG A 822 -64.09 74.64 -1.49
N ARG A 823 -63.29 75.71 -1.57
CA ARG A 823 -63.44 76.89 -0.70
C ARG A 823 -64.79 77.57 -0.93
N LEU A 824 -65.25 77.67 -2.18
CA LEU A 824 -66.55 78.24 -2.49
C LEU A 824 -67.70 77.39 -1.93
N ALA A 825 -67.64 76.07 -2.12
CA ALA A 825 -68.63 75.13 -1.58
C ALA A 825 -68.67 75.18 -0.04
N GLN A 826 -67.51 75.24 0.63
CA GLN A 826 -67.43 75.39 2.07
C GLN A 826 -68.11 76.68 2.56
N ARG A 827 -67.89 77.81 1.87
CA ARG A 827 -68.59 79.07 2.20
C ARG A 827 -70.11 78.93 2.03
N LYS A 828 -70.57 78.30 0.94
CA LYS A 828 -71.99 78.06 0.70
C LYS A 828 -72.61 77.12 1.74
N ASN A 829 -71.88 76.09 2.19
CA ASN A 829 -72.33 75.23 3.27
C ASN A 829 -72.43 75.97 4.61
N GLN A 830 -71.49 76.88 4.91
CA GLN A 830 -71.60 77.73 6.10
C GLN A 830 -72.82 78.66 6.03
N GLU A 831 -73.12 79.21 4.85
CA GLU A 831 -74.35 79.98 4.63
C GLU A 831 -75.60 79.11 4.85
N LEU A 832 -75.63 77.89 4.31
CA LEU A 832 -76.73 76.94 4.53
C LEU A 832 -76.90 76.58 6.00
N GLU A 833 -75.82 76.41 6.75
CA GLU A 833 -75.89 76.12 8.18
C GLU A 833 -76.44 77.30 8.97
N ARG A 834 -76.09 78.55 8.60
CA ARG A 834 -76.72 79.74 9.16
C ARG A 834 -78.22 79.76 8.87
N PHE A 835 -78.62 79.47 7.63
CA PHE A 835 -80.04 79.38 7.28
C PHE A 835 -80.77 78.28 8.05
N ARG A 836 -80.13 77.13 8.31
CA ARG A 836 -80.70 76.06 9.15
C ARG A 836 -80.90 76.51 10.59
N VAL A 837 -79.90 77.16 11.19
CA VAL A 837 -80.02 77.68 12.56
C VAL A 837 -81.10 78.77 12.65
N GLU A 838 -81.20 79.64 11.63
CA GLU A 838 -82.28 80.63 11.53
C GLU A 838 -83.65 79.95 11.41
N LEU A 839 -83.78 78.90 10.59
CA LEU A 839 -85.00 78.11 10.47
C LEU A 839 -85.36 77.40 11.77
N ASP A 840 -84.40 76.80 12.48
CA ASP A 840 -84.63 76.17 13.77
C ASP A 840 -85.08 77.19 14.81
N SER A 841 -84.49 78.40 14.82
CA SER A 841 -84.96 79.50 15.65
C SER A 841 -86.39 79.92 15.31
N ILE A 842 -86.76 79.96 14.03
CA ILE A 842 -88.14 80.25 13.61
C ILE A 842 -89.08 79.12 14.06
N LEU A 843 -88.68 77.85 13.91
CA LEU A 843 -89.44 76.71 14.36
C LEU A 843 -89.63 76.70 15.88
N ASP A 844 -88.63 77.11 16.66
CA ASP A 844 -88.74 77.26 18.11
C ASP A 844 -89.71 78.38 18.50
N VAL A 845 -89.69 79.52 17.80
CA VAL A 845 -90.68 80.58 17.98
C VAL A 845 -92.08 80.06 17.64
N LEU A 846 -92.25 79.31 16.55
CA LEU A 846 -93.54 78.72 16.18
C LEU A 846 -94.02 77.70 17.23
N ARG A 847 -93.12 76.87 17.77
CA ARG A 847 -93.43 75.96 18.89
C ARG A 847 -93.89 76.72 20.12
N GLU A 848 -93.26 77.85 20.45
CA GLU A 848 -93.64 78.67 21.59
C GLU A 848 -94.99 79.38 21.37
N LEU A 849 -95.26 79.89 20.17
CA LEU A 849 -96.57 80.43 19.79
C LEU A 849 -97.67 79.37 19.87
N GLN A 850 -97.38 78.13 19.48
CA GLN A 850 -98.31 77.01 19.60
C GLN A 850 -98.59 76.66 21.07
N LYS A 851 -97.58 76.70 21.96
CA LYS A 851 -97.78 76.56 23.41
C LYS A 851 -98.64 77.67 24.00
N GLN A 852 -98.54 78.89 23.46
CA GLN A 852 -99.37 80.04 23.85
C GLN A 852 -100.81 79.98 23.29
N GLY A 853 -101.20 78.88 22.63
CA GLY A 853 -102.58 78.62 22.19
C GLY A 853 -102.91 79.14 20.79
N VAL A 854 -101.92 79.55 19.99
CA VAL A 854 -102.12 79.94 18.58
C VAL A 854 -102.20 78.68 17.70
N VAL A 855 -103.33 78.46 17.03
CA VAL A 855 -103.55 77.33 16.11
C VAL A 855 -102.86 77.61 14.77
N ILE A 856 -101.79 76.88 14.47
CA ILE A 856 -101.08 76.94 13.18
C ILE A 856 -101.73 75.93 12.21
N PRO A 857 -102.22 76.35 11.03
CA PRO A 857 -102.81 75.45 10.03
C PRO A 857 -101.80 74.40 9.51
N PRO A 858 -102.22 73.15 9.23
CA PRO A 858 -101.32 72.14 8.66
C PRO A 858 -100.86 72.52 7.25
N PRO A 859 -99.61 72.20 6.85
CA PRO A 859 -99.10 72.58 5.55
C PRO A 859 -99.85 71.82 4.43
N ASN A 860 -100.36 72.58 3.47
CA ASN A 860 -101.00 72.04 2.26
C ASN A 860 -100.01 71.12 1.52
N ALA A 861 -100.31 69.82 1.50
CA ALA A 861 -99.52 68.78 0.86
C ALA A 861 -99.54 68.82 -0.69
N SER A 862 -99.89 69.95 -1.31
CA SER A 862 -100.08 70.09 -2.76
C SER A 862 -98.95 70.85 -3.49
N GLY A 863 -97.82 71.13 -2.82
CA GLY A 863 -96.81 72.05 -3.32
C GLY A 863 -95.42 71.50 -3.67
N PHE A 864 -95.15 70.20 -3.55
CA PHE A 864 -93.81 69.64 -3.85
C PHE A 864 -93.88 68.41 -4.77
N SER A 865 -94.26 68.64 -6.03
CA SER A 865 -93.90 67.77 -7.14
C SER A 865 -92.67 68.38 -7.83
N MET A 866 -91.48 68.11 -7.30
CA MET A 866 -90.25 68.44 -8.03
C MET A 866 -89.94 67.29 -8.99
N THR A 867 -89.95 67.58 -10.27
CA THR A 867 -89.64 66.65 -11.36
C THR A 867 -88.17 66.21 -11.29
N ASP A 868 -87.95 64.91 -11.15
CA ASP A 868 -86.66 64.19 -11.04
C ASP A 868 -85.75 64.25 -12.30
N SER A 869 -85.87 65.26 -13.15
CA SER A 869 -85.22 65.31 -14.45
C SER A 869 -84.07 66.33 -14.52
N CYS A 870 -83.20 66.40 -13.51
CA CYS A 870 -82.00 67.23 -13.63
C CYS A 870 -80.83 66.80 -12.73
N TRP A 871 -80.36 65.55 -12.81
CA TRP A 871 -79.01 65.19 -12.37
C TRP A 871 -78.43 64.10 -13.27
N LYS A 872 -77.98 64.50 -14.46
CA LYS A 872 -77.02 63.75 -15.28
C LYS A 872 -76.05 64.72 -15.94
N THR A 873 -74.92 64.92 -15.29
CA THR A 873 -73.61 65.21 -15.91
C THR A 873 -72.54 64.80 -14.92
#